data_AF-A0A3N5HC87-F1
#
_entry.id   AF-A0A3N5HC87-F1
#
_cell.length_a   1.000
_cell.length_b   1.000
_cell.length_c   1.000
_cell.angle_alpha   90.00
_cell.angle_beta   90.00
_cell.angle_gamma   90.00
#
_symmetry.space_group_name_H-M   'P 1'
#
loop_
_entity.id
_entity.type
_entity.pdbx_description
1 polymer ?
#
loop_
_entity_poly.entity_id
_entity_poly.type
_entity_poly.pdbx_seq_one_letter_code
_entity_poly.pdbx_strand_id
1 'polypeptide(L)'
;MTEINEEVGPGADLTLYVDYMLQGHDHPVYVCSLPNVRGQSGKGEVHVLTRDPERIRRFLVKHDRAERGCFHCVSPILKGHKRVKPNVAALTCLHVDIDFKDILNTEDEVLAALAALPNPPSRMHRSGGGVHAYWFFTDPTDAPGPEDVRAYEAELQVLGNHLAGDKATRHAVTLLRVPGTHNTKAGAWALVRVLAGEGERYPRAVLSAWLGSLAAQEAPPVLTRKVRERKVAEQENPFLRVAELQGYTDHIDWRDRLARMEYLEQRRDEGIDETFSVHLTIRDVTSGMLSQGYTEDFVEAKMMEALERVAEDSWNMDVERRKVRGAMRGWIKKVGHEFPAEPPEDQVEEERALTADEGSHDPEDDSGEILDEAMGGEPPELASLQANRGMQQLASMPKPAPRPTGRAAQVVHLDQVRAQRKSEPRPEPKEGRKKKGKKDAHVVLAAGVLAALEQRGEQLMYIGSVPWRYRDGLWAMYGVTKEEKSWLAREINVGCDALGIVPTTTVINETIAHLQRMGEIHQDEADVQWDAHGMISTQSGLVDLETMHHRPHRPDDYATARIECEYDPAAACPIWMRTLKDIVKDDGAVAFIQENLGMALLARKQKALMRALVLVGESNSGKSTLLNVLSGLITNAPITQPIDQLSKPHGTEPFLRSVPWVLHEAFDQSKWEISSMVKALLSSDPVGVNIKNGAQTAHVYRGPSFWGANVMPQFREMSRAMENRLAILRIRTVFDPLRPTGVAAEAVARGYSSPADWVLEEEKSGVLNWAIAGMKRALARGHYSYTPDMDEASAELREDSNISIGFVRDCCEYDRTAMNVSADLYAAFHSWREENHGLPIPSPGAFAKALKFHPDSAMFKFDKFGQPQRHVGGLKLNEAGLAHWNARAGFLANRQGGHTTLSRTDQDLNAEVPRQHRGRVPPLG
;
A
#
# COMPACT_ATOMS: atom_id res chain seq x y z
N MET A 1 5.52 45.64 34.32
CA MET A 1 6.54 44.59 34.17
C MET A 1 7.65 44.92 35.13
N THR A 2 7.63 44.29 36.31
CA THR A 2 8.71 44.37 37.30
C THR A 2 9.94 43.66 36.74
N GLU A 3 11.11 44.29 36.85
CA GLU A 3 12.42 43.72 36.46
C GLU A 3 12.60 42.34 37.09
N ILE A 4 12.66 41.29 36.27
CA ILE A 4 13.02 39.94 36.73
C ILE A 4 14.54 39.84 36.65
N ASN A 5 15.15 39.74 37.84
CA ASN A 5 16.57 39.62 38.12
C ASN A 5 17.34 38.68 37.18
N GLU A 6 18.43 39.17 36.59
CA GLU A 6 19.41 38.39 35.82
C GLU A 6 20.30 37.45 36.69
N GLU A 7 20.03 37.29 37.98
CA GLU A 7 20.92 36.58 38.93
C GLU A 7 20.52 35.13 39.26
N VAL A 8 19.57 34.51 38.55
CA VAL A 8 19.22 33.10 38.79
C VAL A 8 20.12 32.19 37.95
N GLY A 9 21.15 31.61 38.58
CA GLY A 9 22.06 30.67 37.91
C GLY A 9 21.33 29.44 37.33
N PRO A 10 21.90 28.74 36.33
CA PRO A 10 21.22 27.72 35.52
C PRO A 10 20.59 26.54 36.30
N GLY A 11 21.00 26.30 37.55
CA GLY A 11 20.43 25.26 38.42
C GLY A 11 19.17 25.65 39.21
N ALA A 12 18.92 26.94 39.43
CA ALA A 12 17.77 27.41 40.21
C ALA A 12 16.47 27.44 39.36
N ASP A 13 16.59 27.79 38.07
CA ASP A 13 15.49 27.69 37.09
C ASP A 13 14.96 26.25 36.97
N LEU A 14 15.86 25.27 36.98
CA LEU A 14 15.52 23.86 36.87
C LEU A 14 14.73 23.36 38.09
N THR A 15 15.09 23.83 39.29
CA THR A 15 14.45 23.43 40.55
C THR A 15 13.00 23.91 40.61
N LEU A 16 12.80 25.21 40.40
CA LEU A 16 11.48 25.85 40.34
C LEU A 16 10.62 25.29 39.21
N TYR A 17 11.23 24.91 38.10
CA TYR A 17 10.51 24.32 36.99
C TYR A 17 10.02 22.89 37.29
N VAL A 18 10.86 22.03 37.86
CA VAL A 18 10.46 20.67 38.25
C VAL A 18 9.33 20.70 39.27
N ASP A 19 9.42 21.56 40.27
CA ASP A 19 8.37 21.64 41.30
C ASP A 19 7.05 22.14 40.70
N TYR A 20 7.11 23.09 39.76
CA TYR A 20 5.94 23.63 39.09
C TYR A 20 5.28 22.62 38.12
N MET A 21 6.07 21.81 37.40
CA MET A 21 5.56 20.70 36.58
C MET A 21 4.79 19.68 37.42
N LEU A 22 5.20 19.44 38.66
CA LEU A 22 4.60 18.43 39.53
C LEU A 22 3.36 18.94 40.29
N GLN A 23 3.12 20.24 40.27
CA GLN A 23 2.04 20.90 41.00
C GLN A 23 0.69 20.71 40.28
N GLY A 24 -0.33 20.33 41.05
CA GLY A 24 -1.72 20.21 40.61
C GLY A 24 -2.16 18.80 40.22
N HIS A 25 -1.26 17.82 40.15
CA HIS A 25 -1.59 16.42 39.87
C HIS A 25 -0.63 15.48 40.60
N ASP A 26 -0.99 14.20 40.78
CA ASP A 26 -0.16 13.18 41.47
C ASP A 26 0.54 12.17 40.55
N HIS A 27 0.38 12.33 39.25
CA HIS A 27 1.00 11.44 38.25
C HIS A 27 2.50 11.71 38.04
N PRO A 28 3.28 10.70 37.60
CA PRO A 28 4.68 10.88 37.21
C PRO A 28 4.78 11.69 35.90
N VAL A 29 5.83 12.51 35.79
CA VAL A 29 6.12 13.27 34.58
C VAL A 29 7.09 12.51 33.68
N TYR A 30 6.87 12.61 32.37
CA TYR A 30 7.73 12.00 31.36
C TYR A 30 8.78 13.01 30.93
N VAL A 31 10.05 12.72 31.19
CA VAL A 31 11.19 13.57 30.81
C VAL A 31 12.16 12.74 29.98
N CYS A 32 12.59 13.26 28.83
CA CYS A 32 13.43 12.54 27.89
C CYS A 32 14.57 13.40 27.35
N SER A 33 15.57 12.74 26.79
CA SER A 33 16.63 13.35 26.01
C SER A 33 16.72 12.65 24.65
N LEU A 34 16.69 13.45 23.59
CA LEU A 34 16.67 13.00 22.19
C LEU A 34 17.84 13.64 21.43
N PRO A 35 18.45 12.93 20.46
CA PRO A 35 19.35 13.57 19.49
C PRO A 35 18.62 14.68 18.72
N ASN A 36 19.29 15.81 18.49
CA ASN A 36 18.71 16.93 17.73
C ASN A 36 18.50 16.60 16.24
N VAL A 37 19.27 15.64 15.70
CA VAL A 37 19.16 15.13 14.33
C VAL A 37 18.98 13.62 14.38
N ARG A 38 17.99 13.08 13.64
CA ARG A 38 17.79 11.63 13.51
C ARG A 38 19.03 11.00 12.86
N GLY A 39 19.61 10.00 13.53
CA GLY A 39 20.76 9.25 13.02
C GLY A 39 22.14 9.76 13.47
N GLN A 40 22.23 10.84 14.25
CA GLN A 40 23.49 11.29 14.86
C GLN A 40 23.74 10.66 16.25
N SER A 41 25.01 10.26 16.48
CA SER A 41 25.71 9.95 17.75
C SER A 41 24.87 9.51 18.98
N GLY A 42 24.88 8.20 19.25
CA GLY A 42 24.50 7.61 20.55
C GLY A 42 23.16 6.85 20.60
N LYS A 43 22.87 6.22 21.76
CA LYS A 43 21.57 5.58 22.02
C LYS A 43 20.44 6.58 21.75
N GLY A 44 19.33 6.10 21.17
CA GLY A 44 18.16 6.91 20.76
C GLY A 44 17.48 7.67 21.91
N GLU A 45 16.15 7.57 22.01
CA GLU A 45 15.43 8.19 23.13
C GLU A 45 15.84 7.55 24.47
N VAL A 46 16.29 8.37 25.41
CA VAL A 46 16.45 7.99 26.81
C VAL A 46 15.47 8.82 27.63
N HIS A 47 14.83 8.22 28.62
CA HIS A 47 13.78 8.88 29.38
C HIS A 47 13.71 8.40 30.83
N VAL A 48 13.08 9.21 31.67
CA VAL A 48 12.60 8.86 33.00
C VAL A 48 11.11 9.18 33.09
N LEU A 49 10.37 8.31 33.75
CA LEU A 49 8.97 8.52 34.12
C LEU A 49 8.89 8.42 35.63
N THR A 50 8.85 9.57 36.29
CA THR A 50 8.94 9.63 37.76
C THR A 50 8.31 10.91 38.30
N ARG A 51 8.00 10.91 39.59
CA ARG A 51 7.57 12.08 40.35
C ARG A 51 8.67 12.57 41.30
N ASP A 52 9.78 11.84 41.41
CA ASP A 52 10.93 12.21 42.25
C ASP A 52 11.68 13.40 41.63
N PRO A 53 11.61 14.60 42.22
CA PRO A 53 12.24 15.81 41.68
C PRO A 53 13.76 15.64 41.51
N GLU A 54 14.41 14.94 42.44
CA GLU A 54 15.85 14.76 42.43
C GLU A 54 16.29 13.78 41.35
N ARG A 55 15.47 12.77 41.05
CA ARG A 55 15.71 11.88 39.91
C ARG A 55 15.55 12.59 38.57
N ILE A 56 14.59 13.51 38.46
CA ILE A 56 14.39 14.34 37.26
C ILE A 56 15.59 15.28 37.07
N ARG A 57 16.02 15.98 38.12
CA ARG A 57 17.19 16.86 38.09
C ARG A 57 18.45 16.14 37.66
N ARG A 58 18.78 15.00 38.31
CA ARG A 58 19.95 14.18 37.93
C ARG A 58 19.87 13.68 36.50
N PHE A 59 18.68 13.33 36.00
CA PHE A 59 18.49 12.94 34.61
C PHE A 59 18.81 14.10 33.66
N LEU A 60 18.26 15.28 33.91
CA LEU A 60 18.45 16.45 33.05
C LEU A 60 19.92 16.90 33.03
N VAL A 61 20.57 17.01 34.19
CA VAL A 61 22.01 17.36 34.29
C VAL A 61 22.88 16.34 33.56
N LYS A 62 22.56 15.04 33.64
CA LYS A 62 23.33 13.99 32.98
C LYS A 62 23.20 14.03 31.45
N HIS A 63 22.04 14.43 30.95
CA HIS A 63 21.65 14.29 29.54
C HIS A 63 21.60 15.61 28.76
N ASP A 64 21.77 16.75 29.42
CA ASP A 64 22.03 18.03 28.79
C ASP A 64 23.45 18.06 28.20
N ARG A 65 23.55 17.67 26.93
CA ARG A 65 24.82 17.46 26.22
C ARG A 65 24.73 18.04 24.81
N ALA A 66 25.89 18.26 24.21
CA ALA A 66 25.99 18.62 22.80
C ALA A 66 25.21 17.64 21.92
N GLU A 67 24.59 18.16 20.87
CA GLU A 67 23.81 17.41 19.88
C GLU A 67 22.54 16.73 20.43
N ARG A 68 22.21 16.94 21.71
CA ARG A 68 20.97 16.43 22.33
C ARG A 68 20.11 17.56 22.86
N GLY A 69 18.80 17.32 22.90
CA GLY A 69 17.84 18.18 23.59
C GLY A 69 17.16 17.44 24.73
N CYS A 70 16.94 18.13 25.84
CA CYS A 70 16.14 17.66 26.96
C CYS A 70 14.71 18.20 26.86
N PHE A 71 13.72 17.32 27.00
CA PHE A 71 12.30 17.62 26.83
C PHE A 71 11.46 16.99 27.94
N HIS A 72 10.31 17.59 28.24
CA HIS A 72 9.25 17.00 29.05
C HIS A 72 7.99 16.83 28.20
N CYS A 73 7.17 15.84 28.54
CA CYS A 73 5.81 15.73 28.01
C CYS A 73 4.89 16.69 28.76
N VAL A 74 4.13 17.51 28.01
CA VAL A 74 3.20 18.51 28.56
C VAL A 74 2.10 17.90 29.44
N SER A 75 1.67 16.68 29.12
CA SER A 75 0.73 15.91 29.93
C SER A 75 1.43 14.73 30.62
N PRO A 76 1.15 14.47 31.92
CA PRO A 76 1.64 13.29 32.62
C PRO A 76 1.22 11.98 31.94
N ILE A 77 2.06 10.95 32.06
CA ILE A 77 1.84 9.63 31.45
C ILE A 77 1.64 8.59 32.54
N LEU A 78 0.73 7.64 32.32
CA LEU A 78 0.47 6.55 33.26
C LEU A 78 1.76 5.79 33.61
N LYS A 79 1.97 5.53 34.90
CA LYS A 79 3.18 4.89 35.41
C LYS A 79 3.41 3.54 34.75
N GLY A 80 4.58 3.33 34.13
CA GLY A 80 4.94 2.08 33.45
C GLY A 80 4.44 1.98 32.00
N HIS A 81 3.73 2.99 31.50
CA HIS A 81 3.23 3.02 30.14
C HIS A 81 4.12 3.85 29.20
N LYS A 82 3.98 3.61 27.89
CA LYS A 82 4.64 4.39 26.85
C LYS A 82 3.94 5.74 26.65
N ARG A 83 4.68 6.77 26.26
CA ARG A 83 4.14 8.08 25.86
C ARG A 83 3.35 7.97 24.54
N VAL A 84 2.05 7.74 24.65
CA VAL A 84 1.06 7.75 23.55
C VAL A 84 -0.26 8.29 24.09
N LYS A 85 -1.11 8.86 23.22
CA LYS A 85 -2.37 9.52 23.64
C LYS A 85 -3.26 8.68 24.58
N PRO A 86 -3.45 7.36 24.36
CA PRO A 86 -4.27 6.54 25.26
C PRO A 86 -3.71 6.36 26.68
N ASN A 87 -2.44 6.71 26.91
CA ASN A 87 -1.77 6.55 28.20
C ASN A 87 -1.58 7.90 28.93
N VAL A 88 -2.24 8.96 28.49
CA VAL A 88 -2.24 10.25 29.20
C VAL A 88 -2.95 10.07 30.54
N ALA A 89 -2.26 10.43 31.63
CA ALA A 89 -2.79 10.26 32.98
C ALA A 89 -3.61 11.46 33.44
N ALA A 90 -3.26 12.67 33.00
CA ALA A 90 -4.02 13.90 33.24
C ALA A 90 -3.77 14.95 32.16
N LEU A 91 -4.74 15.81 31.90
CA LEU A 91 -4.56 17.05 31.13
C LEU A 91 -4.37 18.20 32.12
N THR A 92 -3.19 18.82 32.12
CA THR A 92 -2.75 19.72 33.20
C THR A 92 -2.57 21.17 32.77
N CYS A 93 -2.44 21.43 31.47
CA CYS A 93 -2.29 22.77 30.91
C CYS A 93 -2.65 22.82 29.43
N LEU A 94 -3.01 23.99 28.91
CA LEU A 94 -2.87 24.31 27.48
C LEU A 94 -1.44 24.80 27.20
N HIS A 95 -0.96 24.65 25.96
CA HIS A 95 0.40 25.03 25.59
C HIS A 95 0.50 25.49 24.14
N VAL A 96 1.51 26.32 23.86
CA VAL A 96 1.88 26.75 22.50
C VAL A 96 3.41 26.79 22.38
N ASP A 97 3.93 26.28 21.26
CA ASP A 97 5.34 26.42 20.86
C ASP A 97 5.43 27.46 19.72
N ILE A 98 6.00 28.63 20.00
CA ILE A 98 6.13 29.73 19.04
C ILE A 98 7.57 29.79 18.56
N ASP A 99 7.84 29.43 17.31
CA ASP A 99 9.17 29.53 16.71
C ASP A 99 9.35 30.89 16.02
N PHE A 100 10.35 31.68 16.45
CA PHE A 100 10.58 33.03 15.93
C PHE A 100 10.90 33.07 14.43
N LYS A 101 11.41 31.95 13.88
CA LYS A 101 11.69 31.87 12.44
C LYS A 101 10.41 31.83 11.60
N ASP A 102 9.26 31.51 12.21
CA ASP A 102 7.99 31.23 11.54
C ASP A 102 6.95 32.34 11.69
N ILE A 103 7.30 33.43 12.37
CA ILE A 103 6.43 34.58 12.61
C ILE A 103 7.08 35.89 12.16
N LEU A 104 6.25 36.86 11.76
CA LEU A 104 6.70 38.19 11.32
C LEU A 104 7.12 39.05 12.50
N ASN A 105 6.50 38.83 13.65
CA ASN A 105 6.71 39.62 14.85
C ASN A 105 8.10 39.43 15.45
N THR A 106 8.63 40.50 16.04
CA THR A 106 9.86 40.46 16.83
C THR A 106 9.64 39.73 18.16
N GLU A 107 10.72 39.31 18.83
CA GLU A 107 10.59 38.65 20.14
C GLU A 107 9.86 39.54 21.16
N ASP A 108 10.16 40.84 21.21
CA ASP A 108 9.51 41.76 22.15
C ASP A 108 8.02 41.95 21.84
N GLU A 109 7.64 41.99 20.57
CA GLU A 109 6.23 42.01 20.15
C GLU A 109 5.49 40.75 20.55
N VAL A 110 6.12 39.57 20.43
CA VAL A 110 5.53 38.30 20.86
C VAL A 110 5.28 38.29 22.35
N LEU A 111 6.25 38.73 23.14
CA LEU A 111 6.12 38.76 24.60
C LEU A 111 5.09 39.79 25.06
N ALA A 112 5.04 40.97 24.41
CA ALA A 112 4.02 41.98 24.66
C ALA A 112 2.61 41.47 24.32
N ALA A 113 2.46 40.81 23.17
CA ALA A 113 1.19 40.25 22.73
C ALA A 113 0.69 39.15 23.67
N LEU A 114 1.56 38.23 24.11
CA LEU A 114 1.21 37.20 25.09
C LEU A 114 0.82 37.79 26.44
N ALA A 115 1.49 38.85 26.89
CA ALA A 115 1.17 39.54 28.14
C ALA A 115 -0.16 40.32 28.07
N ALA A 116 -0.57 40.75 26.88
CA ALA A 116 -1.80 41.52 26.66
C ALA A 116 -3.06 40.65 26.44
N LEU A 117 -2.92 39.32 26.45
CA LEU A 117 -4.08 38.43 26.29
C LEU A 117 -5.05 38.57 27.47
N PRO A 118 -6.37 38.42 27.24
CA PRO A 118 -7.36 38.44 28.32
C PRO A 118 -7.04 37.43 29.43
N ASN A 119 -6.48 36.29 29.06
CA ASN A 119 -5.92 35.30 29.96
C ASN A 119 -4.43 35.10 29.60
N PRO A 120 -3.49 35.82 30.24
CA PRO A 120 -2.06 35.70 29.92
C PRO A 120 -1.51 34.31 30.28
N PRO A 121 -0.41 33.84 29.66
CA PRO A 121 0.17 32.55 30.00
C PRO A 121 0.59 32.47 31.47
N SER A 122 0.24 31.38 32.13
CA SER A 122 0.73 31.02 33.48
C SER A 122 2.26 30.96 33.53
N ARG A 123 2.90 30.52 32.44
CA ARG A 123 4.37 30.45 32.35
C ARG A 123 4.87 30.58 30.92
N MET A 124 6.03 31.20 30.75
CA MET A 124 6.72 31.33 29.45
C MET A 124 8.20 30.99 29.56
N HIS A 125 8.73 30.24 28.59
CA HIS A 125 10.16 29.88 28.50
C HIS A 125 10.72 30.24 27.13
N ARG A 126 11.94 30.79 27.09
CA ARG A 126 12.70 30.95 25.84
C ARG A 126 13.33 29.60 25.49
N SER A 127 12.97 29.02 24.36
CA SER A 127 13.38 27.68 23.93
C SER A 127 14.75 27.63 23.22
N GLY A 128 15.42 28.79 23.07
CA GLY A 128 16.65 28.98 22.31
C GLY A 128 16.43 29.29 20.81
N GLY A 129 15.17 29.34 20.36
CA GLY A 129 14.79 29.80 19.01
C GLY A 129 13.33 30.27 18.93
N GLY A 130 12.68 30.44 20.07
CA GLY A 130 11.24 30.67 20.19
C GLY A 130 10.80 30.77 21.65
N VAL A 131 9.49 30.74 21.87
CA VAL A 131 8.84 30.79 23.19
C VAL A 131 7.90 29.61 23.36
N HIS A 132 8.03 28.88 24.47
CA HIS A 132 6.98 27.99 24.95
C HIS A 132 6.09 28.76 25.93
N ALA A 133 4.78 28.79 25.69
CA ALA A 133 3.80 29.39 26.58
C ALA A 133 2.86 28.32 27.14
N TYR A 134 2.53 28.41 28.42
CA TYR A 134 1.70 27.45 29.15
C TYR A 134 0.58 28.15 29.91
N TRP A 135 -0.62 27.57 29.89
CA TRP A 135 -1.75 27.95 30.74
C TRP A 135 -2.13 26.76 31.60
N PHE A 136 -1.71 26.77 32.86
CA PHE A 136 -1.90 25.65 33.77
C PHE A 136 -3.30 25.66 34.37
N PHE A 137 -3.89 24.47 34.49
CA PHE A 137 -5.22 24.32 35.08
C PHE A 137 -5.15 24.32 36.61
N THR A 138 -6.17 24.89 37.25
CA THR A 138 -6.45 24.68 38.68
C THR A 138 -7.10 23.32 38.94
N ASP A 139 -7.82 22.82 37.93
CA ASP A 139 -8.61 21.59 37.92
C ASP A 139 -8.19 20.69 36.74
N PRO A 140 -7.04 19.99 36.84
CA PRO A 140 -6.62 19.06 35.80
C PRO A 140 -7.66 17.97 35.55
N THR A 141 -7.82 17.59 34.29
CA THR A 141 -8.68 16.46 33.92
C THR A 141 -7.91 15.16 34.10
N ASP A 142 -8.12 14.49 35.23
CA ASP A 142 -7.56 13.17 35.52
C ASP A 142 -8.21 12.05 34.68
N ALA A 143 -7.39 11.08 34.27
CA ALA A 143 -7.80 9.91 33.48
C ALA A 143 -8.71 10.28 32.27
N PRO A 144 -8.27 11.19 31.39
CA PRO A 144 -9.09 11.71 30.31
C PRO A 144 -9.50 10.61 29.32
N GLY A 145 -10.77 10.60 28.94
CA GLY A 145 -11.29 9.76 27.87
C GLY A 145 -10.90 10.28 26.48
N PRO A 146 -11.17 9.51 25.41
CA PRO A 146 -10.88 9.94 24.04
C PRO A 146 -11.57 11.24 23.63
N GLU A 147 -12.74 11.56 24.20
CA GLU A 147 -13.45 12.82 23.94
C GLU A 147 -12.79 14.01 24.64
N ASP A 148 -12.36 13.84 25.88
CA ASP A 148 -11.62 14.88 26.62
C ASP A 148 -10.32 15.26 25.91
N VAL A 149 -9.61 14.25 25.39
CA VAL A 149 -8.39 14.46 24.58
C VAL A 149 -8.72 15.17 23.26
N ARG A 150 -9.80 14.79 22.57
CA ARG A 150 -10.22 15.48 21.33
C ARG A 150 -10.60 16.94 21.58
N ALA A 151 -11.38 17.22 22.62
CA ALA A 151 -11.76 18.58 23.00
C ALA A 151 -10.52 19.42 23.34
N TYR A 152 -9.59 18.85 24.11
CA TYR A 152 -8.32 19.48 24.45
C TYR A 152 -7.47 19.80 23.21
N GLU A 153 -7.39 18.89 22.24
CA GLU A 153 -6.61 19.14 21.01
C GLU A 153 -7.27 20.19 20.11
N ALA A 154 -8.60 20.29 20.10
CA ALA A 154 -9.32 21.37 19.43
C ALA A 154 -9.03 22.73 20.10
N GLU A 155 -8.99 22.79 21.43
CA GLU A 155 -8.60 23.99 22.19
C GLU A 155 -7.17 24.43 21.84
N LEU A 156 -6.22 23.50 21.78
CA LEU A 156 -4.85 23.77 21.33
C LEU A 156 -4.79 24.25 19.86
N GLN A 157 -5.69 23.77 19.01
CA GLN A 157 -5.76 24.20 17.61
C GLN A 157 -6.22 25.64 17.49
N VAL A 158 -7.26 26.05 18.22
CA VAL A 158 -7.72 27.45 18.27
C VAL A 158 -6.62 28.34 18.81
N LEU A 159 -6.06 27.99 19.97
CA LEU A 159 -5.00 28.76 20.62
C LEU A 159 -3.75 28.89 19.73
N GLY A 160 -3.31 27.79 19.10
CA GLY A 160 -2.16 27.81 18.19
C GLY A 160 -2.42 28.53 16.87
N ASN A 161 -3.67 28.65 16.41
CA ASN A 161 -4.01 29.44 15.23
C ASN A 161 -3.94 30.93 15.55
N HIS A 162 -4.46 31.32 16.70
CA HIS A 162 -4.49 32.72 17.15
C HIS A 162 -3.08 33.24 17.51
N LEU A 163 -2.22 32.38 18.06
CA LEU A 163 -0.86 32.73 18.49
C LEU A 163 0.25 32.24 17.54
N ALA A 164 -0.10 31.89 16.31
CA ALA A 164 0.84 31.43 15.28
C ALA A 164 1.73 30.20 15.63
N GLY A 165 1.49 29.50 16.73
CA GLY A 165 2.35 28.40 17.21
C GLY A 165 2.41 27.18 16.30
N ASP A 166 3.45 26.36 16.45
CA ASP A 166 3.73 25.18 15.64
C ASP A 166 2.51 24.23 15.60
N LYS A 167 2.18 23.76 14.39
CA LYS A 167 1.09 22.82 14.18
C LYS A 167 1.42 21.43 14.72
N ALA A 168 2.71 21.05 14.71
CA ALA A 168 3.16 19.72 15.17
C ALA A 168 3.01 19.52 16.68
N THR A 169 2.89 20.60 17.46
CA THR A 169 2.81 20.55 18.92
C THR A 169 1.39 20.59 19.45
N ARG A 170 0.35 20.56 18.61
CA ARG A 170 -1.06 20.73 19.03
C ARG A 170 -1.69 19.40 19.46
N HIS A 171 -1.06 18.69 20.39
CA HIS A 171 -1.55 17.39 20.86
C HIS A 171 -1.18 17.07 22.31
N ALA A 172 -1.93 16.17 22.96
CA ALA A 172 -1.76 15.90 24.41
C ALA A 172 -0.40 15.29 24.82
N VAL A 173 0.36 14.72 23.89
CA VAL A 173 1.67 14.10 24.20
C VAL A 173 2.87 14.91 23.70
N THR A 174 2.73 16.23 23.56
CA THR A 174 3.78 17.13 23.05
C THR A 174 5.01 17.13 23.95
N LEU A 175 6.18 17.15 23.32
CA LEU A 175 7.47 17.30 23.99
C LEU A 175 7.99 18.73 23.84
N LEU A 176 8.16 19.44 24.95
CA LEU A 176 8.71 20.80 24.97
C LEU A 176 10.01 20.86 25.79
N ARG A 177 10.92 21.73 25.40
CA ARG A 177 12.25 21.84 26.06
C ARG A 177 12.12 22.27 27.50
N VAL A 178 13.02 21.75 28.34
CA VAL A 178 13.03 21.99 29.79
C VAL A 178 13.93 23.19 30.12
N PRO A 179 13.44 24.22 30.85
CA PRO A 179 14.28 25.29 31.39
C PRO A 179 15.45 24.80 32.23
N GLY A 180 16.56 25.53 32.20
CA GLY A 180 17.83 25.12 32.84
C GLY A 180 18.64 24.10 32.04
N THR A 181 18.20 23.71 30.83
CA THR A 181 18.96 22.87 29.88
C THR A 181 19.28 23.65 28.59
N HIS A 182 20.04 23.07 27.66
CA HIS A 182 20.48 23.76 26.45
C HIS A 182 19.81 23.23 25.17
N ASN A 183 19.45 24.16 24.28
CA ASN A 183 19.13 23.88 22.89
C ASN A 183 20.41 23.90 22.07
N THR A 184 20.82 22.72 21.62
CA THR A 184 22.10 22.53 20.90
C THR A 184 21.94 22.33 19.39
N LYS A 185 20.81 22.74 18.80
CA LYS A 185 20.57 22.66 17.36
C LYS A 185 21.55 23.57 16.59
N ALA A 186 21.96 23.14 15.40
CA ALA A 186 22.86 23.89 14.51
C ALA A 186 24.19 24.33 15.17
N GLY A 187 24.70 23.55 16.14
CA GLY A 187 25.95 23.87 16.84
C GLY A 187 25.83 24.97 17.90
N ALA A 188 24.63 25.50 18.15
CA ALA A 188 24.39 26.47 19.22
C ALA A 188 24.52 25.83 20.61
N TRP A 189 24.66 26.65 21.65
CA TRP A 189 24.58 26.24 23.06
C TRP A 189 23.64 27.19 23.81
N ALA A 190 22.39 27.28 23.34
CA ALA A 190 21.45 28.27 23.82
C ALA A 190 20.73 27.78 25.09
N LEU A 191 20.89 28.48 26.21
CA LEU A 191 20.21 28.17 27.46
C LEU A 191 18.69 28.36 27.30
N VAL A 192 17.92 27.34 27.69
CA VAL A 192 16.47 27.42 27.83
C VAL A 192 16.18 28.12 29.15
N ARG A 193 15.69 29.36 29.10
CA ARG A 193 15.47 30.21 30.30
C ARG A 193 13.99 30.47 30.54
N VAL A 194 13.61 30.61 31.80
CA VAL A 194 12.26 31.06 32.17
C VAL A 194 12.17 32.57 31.85
N LEU A 195 11.13 32.99 31.13
CA LEU A 195 10.86 34.41 30.83
C LEU A 195 9.86 35.02 31.81
N ALA A 196 8.82 34.26 32.14
CA ALA A 196 7.83 34.62 33.15
C ALA A 196 7.41 33.34 33.89
N GLY A 197 7.46 33.35 35.22
CA GLY A 197 7.51 32.14 36.05
C GLY A 197 6.35 31.90 37.02
N GLU A 198 5.52 32.91 37.30
CA GLU A 198 4.57 32.93 38.43
C GLU A 198 3.17 33.42 38.03
N GLY A 199 2.74 33.16 36.79
CA GLY A 199 1.40 33.53 36.34
C GLY A 199 0.29 32.69 36.98
N GLU A 200 -0.94 33.20 36.94
CA GLU A 200 -2.12 32.55 37.51
C GLU A 200 -2.38 31.19 36.84
N ARG A 201 -2.88 30.23 37.63
CA ARG A 201 -3.51 29.01 37.10
C ARG A 201 -4.99 29.30 36.89
N TYR A 202 -5.57 28.71 35.86
CA TYR A 202 -6.95 29.00 35.45
C TYR A 202 -7.85 27.78 35.62
N PRO A 203 -9.12 27.95 36.00
CA PRO A 203 -10.11 26.90 35.82
C PRO A 203 -10.22 26.52 34.34
N ARG A 204 -10.26 25.22 34.01
CA ARG A 204 -10.31 24.77 32.61
C ARG A 204 -11.47 25.39 31.86
N ALA A 205 -12.65 25.47 32.50
CA ALA A 205 -13.84 26.08 31.94
C ALA A 205 -13.66 27.56 31.54
N VAL A 206 -12.84 28.33 32.27
CA VAL A 206 -12.55 29.74 31.94
C VAL A 206 -11.76 29.83 30.64
N LEU A 207 -10.72 28.99 30.50
CA LEU A 207 -9.93 28.95 29.27
C LEU A 207 -10.75 28.41 28.09
N SER A 208 -11.57 27.38 28.30
CA SER A 208 -12.47 26.85 27.27
C SER A 208 -13.47 27.90 26.79
N ALA A 209 -14.07 28.68 27.70
CA ALA A 209 -14.99 29.77 27.35
C ALA A 209 -14.27 30.89 26.57
N TRP A 210 -13.07 31.26 27.01
CA TRP A 210 -12.25 32.24 26.29
C TRP A 210 -11.90 31.77 24.88
N LEU A 211 -11.41 30.54 24.72
CA LEU A 211 -11.10 29.99 23.39
C LEU A 211 -12.36 29.84 22.52
N GLY A 212 -13.49 29.47 23.12
CA GLY A 212 -14.78 29.46 22.45
C GLY A 212 -15.18 30.84 21.93
N SER A 213 -14.93 31.91 22.70
CA SER A 213 -15.17 33.28 22.26
C SER A 213 -14.25 33.70 21.11
N LEU A 214 -12.97 33.32 21.14
CA LEU A 214 -12.03 33.59 20.04
C LEU A 214 -12.45 32.87 18.75
N ALA A 215 -12.94 31.63 18.87
CA ALA A 215 -13.41 30.84 17.73
C ALA A 215 -14.75 31.36 17.19
N ALA A 216 -15.67 31.83 18.04
CA ALA A 216 -16.99 32.30 17.65
C ALA A 216 -16.98 33.74 17.07
N GLN A 217 -16.02 34.58 17.48
CA GLN A 217 -15.92 35.97 17.04
C GLN A 217 -14.97 36.16 15.85
N GLU A 218 -14.42 35.09 15.28
CA GLU A 218 -13.42 35.15 14.21
C GLU A 218 -12.25 36.10 14.52
N ALA A 219 -11.85 36.16 15.80
CA ALA A 219 -10.89 37.16 16.24
C ALA A 219 -9.58 37.03 15.43
N PRO A 220 -9.08 38.13 14.82
CA PRO A 220 -7.90 38.08 13.97
C PRO A 220 -6.71 37.55 14.78
N PRO A 221 -5.77 36.81 14.16
CA PRO A 221 -4.65 36.22 14.87
C PRO A 221 -3.80 37.31 15.52
N VAL A 222 -3.54 37.17 16.81
CA VAL A 222 -2.71 38.09 17.61
C VAL A 222 -1.25 38.10 17.14
N LEU A 223 -0.75 36.95 16.66
CA LEU A 223 0.58 36.85 16.05
C LEU A 223 0.47 36.44 14.59
N THR A 224 1.22 37.12 13.74
CA THR A 224 1.19 36.86 12.29
C THR A 224 2.29 35.89 11.92
N ARG A 225 1.93 34.75 11.33
CA ARG A 225 2.93 33.84 10.74
C ARG A 225 3.64 34.54 9.60
N LYS A 226 4.97 34.35 9.50
CA LYS A 226 5.67 34.55 8.24
C LYS A 226 4.95 33.68 7.23
N VAL A 227 4.52 34.30 6.13
CA VAL A 227 4.26 33.55 4.91
C VAL A 227 5.60 32.93 4.56
N ARG A 228 5.83 31.70 5.02
CA ARG A 228 6.95 30.91 4.53
C ARG A 228 6.68 30.82 3.04
N GLU A 229 7.48 31.53 2.24
CA GLU A 229 7.73 31.09 0.88
C GLU A 229 8.09 29.62 1.02
N ARG A 230 7.16 28.76 0.61
CA ARG A 230 7.47 27.35 0.49
C ARG A 230 8.70 27.33 -0.39
N LYS A 231 9.78 26.66 0.03
CA LYS A 231 10.71 26.04 -0.92
C LYS A 231 9.96 24.92 -1.64
N VAL A 232 8.95 25.32 -2.41
CA VAL A 232 8.53 24.73 -3.66
C VAL A 232 9.55 25.33 -4.61
N ALA A 233 10.39 24.50 -5.23
CA ALA A 233 10.88 24.90 -6.54
C ALA A 233 9.63 25.33 -7.31
N GLU A 234 9.54 26.57 -7.80
CA GLU A 234 8.35 27.08 -8.51
C GLU A 234 7.79 26.02 -9.42
N GLN A 235 6.71 25.42 -8.97
CA GLN A 235 6.04 24.36 -9.67
C GLN A 235 4.60 24.57 -9.26
N GLU A 236 4.02 25.54 -9.98
CA GLU A 236 2.61 25.91 -10.07
C GLU A 236 1.72 24.69 -9.82
N ASN A 237 0.67 24.83 -8.98
CA ASN A 237 -0.22 23.70 -8.71
C ASN A 237 -0.76 23.17 -10.05
N PRO A 238 -0.51 21.90 -10.40
CA PRO A 238 -0.77 21.38 -11.73
C PRO A 238 -2.26 21.42 -12.08
N PHE A 239 -3.14 21.29 -11.08
CA PHE A 239 -4.58 21.40 -11.26
C PHE A 239 -5.00 22.84 -11.57
N LEU A 240 -4.48 23.83 -10.82
CA LEU A 240 -4.77 25.25 -11.05
C LEU A 240 -4.23 25.72 -12.41
N ARG A 241 -3.01 25.32 -12.76
CA ARG A 241 -2.40 25.63 -14.05
C ARG A 241 -3.22 25.05 -15.21
N VAL A 242 -3.63 23.79 -15.10
CA VAL A 242 -4.47 23.14 -16.11
C VAL A 242 -5.83 23.82 -16.20
N ALA A 243 -6.43 24.18 -15.07
CA ALA A 243 -7.68 24.93 -15.06
C ALA A 243 -7.56 26.28 -15.77
N GLU A 244 -6.51 27.05 -15.48
CA GLU A 244 -6.23 28.32 -16.15
C GLU A 244 -6.02 28.15 -17.66
N LEU A 245 -5.15 27.23 -18.07
CA LEU A 245 -4.87 26.93 -19.48
C LEU A 245 -6.13 26.48 -20.24
N GLN A 246 -7.04 25.79 -19.55
CA GLN A 246 -8.29 25.32 -20.12
C GLN A 246 -9.44 26.30 -19.98
N GLY A 247 -9.22 27.47 -19.38
CA GLY A 247 -10.25 28.50 -19.17
C GLY A 247 -11.36 28.03 -18.22
N TYR A 248 -11.04 27.15 -17.29
CA TYR A 248 -11.96 26.70 -16.25
C TYR A 248 -12.02 27.77 -15.15
N THR A 249 -13.15 28.45 -15.08
CA THR A 249 -13.47 29.44 -14.03
C THR A 249 -14.57 28.86 -13.15
N ASP A 250 -14.25 28.63 -11.89
CA ASP A 250 -15.09 27.87 -10.94
C ASP A 250 -16.32 28.65 -10.43
N HIS A 251 -16.51 29.88 -10.86
CA HIS A 251 -17.70 30.65 -10.48
C HIS A 251 -18.85 30.30 -11.41
N ILE A 252 -19.90 29.67 -10.85
CA ILE A 252 -21.25 29.83 -11.40
C ILE A 252 -21.52 31.33 -11.33
N ASP A 253 -21.66 31.99 -12.48
CA ASP A 253 -22.16 33.36 -12.53
C ASP A 253 -23.64 33.31 -12.13
N TRP A 254 -23.87 33.42 -10.83
CA TRP A 254 -25.20 33.30 -10.27
C TRP A 254 -26.12 34.40 -10.80
N ARG A 255 -25.58 35.57 -11.16
CA ARG A 255 -26.34 36.68 -11.76
C ARG A 255 -26.84 36.31 -13.15
N ASP A 256 -25.97 35.83 -14.04
CA ASP A 256 -26.40 35.33 -15.37
C ASP A 256 -27.39 34.17 -15.24
N ARG A 257 -27.14 33.30 -14.26
CA ARG A 257 -27.94 32.11 -14.01
C ARG A 257 -29.36 32.43 -13.56
N LEU A 258 -29.51 33.36 -12.63
CA LEU A 258 -30.83 33.84 -12.18
C LEU A 258 -31.52 34.68 -13.26
N ALA A 259 -30.77 35.50 -14.01
CA ALA A 259 -31.33 36.36 -15.05
C ALA A 259 -31.94 35.58 -16.24
N ARG A 260 -31.39 34.40 -16.54
CA ARG A 260 -31.81 33.55 -17.65
C ARG A 260 -32.61 32.33 -17.22
N MET A 261 -33.03 32.29 -15.95
CA MET A 261 -33.82 31.18 -15.42
C MET A 261 -35.14 31.04 -16.20
N GLU A 262 -35.50 29.81 -16.55
CA GLU A 262 -36.71 29.53 -17.34
C GLU A 262 -37.49 28.33 -16.79
N TYR A 263 -38.82 28.40 -16.83
CA TYR A 263 -39.70 27.30 -16.47
C TYR A 263 -39.91 26.34 -17.65
N LEU A 264 -39.53 25.06 -17.43
CA LEU A 264 -39.42 24.05 -18.49
C LEU A 264 -40.75 23.58 -19.12
N GLU A 265 -41.92 23.87 -18.53
CA GLU A 265 -43.19 23.34 -19.08
C GLU A 265 -43.72 24.10 -20.29
N GLN A 266 -43.24 25.32 -20.59
CA GLN A 266 -43.84 26.14 -21.65
C GLN A 266 -43.21 26.02 -23.05
N ARG A 267 -42.01 25.43 -23.23
CA ARG A 267 -41.32 25.44 -24.55
C ARG A 267 -40.46 24.21 -24.86
N ARG A 268 -41.02 23.00 -24.68
CA ARG A 268 -40.33 21.73 -25.01
C ARG A 268 -39.83 21.60 -26.46
N ASP A 269 -40.36 22.41 -27.40
CA ASP A 269 -40.06 22.27 -28.83
C ASP A 269 -39.00 23.26 -29.36
N GLU A 270 -38.42 24.15 -28.54
CA GLU A 270 -37.52 25.22 -29.01
C GLU A 270 -36.00 24.96 -28.83
N GLY A 271 -35.57 23.77 -28.41
CA GLY A 271 -34.14 23.46 -28.29
C GLY A 271 -33.45 24.26 -27.17
N ILE A 272 -33.95 24.10 -25.96
CA ILE A 272 -33.60 24.90 -24.78
C ILE A 272 -32.40 24.30 -24.03
N ASP A 273 -31.58 25.20 -23.49
CA ASP A 273 -30.45 24.88 -22.63
C ASP A 273 -30.94 24.50 -21.22
N GLU A 274 -31.09 23.18 -20.96
CA GLU A 274 -31.60 22.62 -19.69
C GLU A 274 -30.89 23.17 -18.46
N THR A 275 -29.65 23.62 -18.63
CA THR A 275 -28.84 24.27 -17.61
C THR A 275 -29.68 25.34 -16.91
N PHE A 276 -30.42 26.21 -17.62
CA PHE A 276 -31.17 27.32 -17.00
C PHE A 276 -32.54 26.97 -16.43
N SER A 277 -32.89 25.69 -16.35
CA SER A 277 -34.16 25.27 -15.75
C SER A 277 -34.28 25.69 -14.30
N VAL A 278 -35.50 26.03 -13.87
CA VAL A 278 -35.82 26.37 -12.46
C VAL A 278 -35.27 25.33 -11.49
N HIS A 279 -35.42 24.03 -11.77
CA HIS A 279 -34.96 22.98 -10.85
C HIS A 279 -33.42 22.94 -10.73
N LEU A 280 -32.68 23.02 -11.85
CA LEU A 280 -31.22 23.01 -11.82
C LEU A 280 -30.66 24.32 -11.26
N THR A 281 -31.30 25.44 -11.56
CA THR A 281 -30.95 26.77 -11.03
C THR A 281 -31.09 26.82 -9.52
N ILE A 282 -32.21 26.35 -8.95
CA ILE A 282 -32.39 26.25 -7.50
C ILE A 282 -31.28 25.41 -6.87
N ARG A 283 -30.88 24.29 -7.48
CA ARG A 283 -29.83 23.41 -6.92
C ARG A 283 -28.44 24.05 -7.01
N ASP A 284 -28.07 24.55 -8.18
CA ASP A 284 -26.70 24.94 -8.51
C ASP A 284 -26.35 26.33 -7.97
N VAL A 285 -27.29 27.28 -8.01
CA VAL A 285 -27.06 28.63 -7.48
C VAL A 285 -27.08 28.63 -5.95
N THR A 286 -28.00 27.92 -5.29
CA THR A 286 -28.01 27.86 -3.82
C THR A 286 -26.73 27.25 -3.28
N SER A 287 -26.29 26.11 -3.85
CA SER A 287 -25.02 25.49 -3.45
C SER A 287 -23.81 26.35 -3.82
N GLY A 288 -23.78 26.95 -5.02
CA GLY A 288 -22.69 27.80 -5.49
C GLY A 288 -22.51 29.07 -4.68
N MET A 289 -23.60 29.78 -4.35
CA MET A 289 -23.55 30.99 -3.53
C MET A 289 -23.21 30.68 -2.07
N LEU A 290 -23.82 29.67 -1.46
CA LEU A 290 -23.46 29.28 -0.09
C LEU A 290 -21.97 28.90 0.01
N SER A 291 -21.44 28.17 -0.97
CA SER A 291 -20.02 27.78 -1.00
C SER A 291 -19.07 28.97 -1.22
N GLN A 292 -19.57 30.09 -1.75
CA GLN A 292 -18.84 31.35 -1.90
C GLN A 292 -18.96 32.27 -0.67
N GLY A 293 -19.71 31.86 0.36
CA GLY A 293 -19.87 32.63 1.60
C GLY A 293 -21.06 33.59 1.64
N TYR A 294 -21.94 33.58 0.64
CA TYR A 294 -23.18 34.36 0.71
C TYR A 294 -24.10 33.81 1.82
N THR A 295 -24.80 34.70 2.53
CA THR A 295 -25.66 34.30 3.65
C THR A 295 -26.91 33.55 3.17
N GLU A 296 -27.47 32.69 4.03
CA GLU A 296 -28.71 31.96 3.72
C GLU A 296 -29.84 32.92 3.31
N ASP A 297 -30.01 34.01 4.07
CA ASP A 297 -31.06 35.01 3.81
C ASP A 297 -30.86 35.71 2.46
N PHE A 298 -29.63 36.05 2.09
CA PHE A 298 -29.32 36.68 0.81
C PHE A 298 -29.57 35.72 -0.36
N VAL A 299 -29.15 34.46 -0.23
CA VAL A 299 -29.38 33.41 -1.23
C VAL A 299 -30.87 33.15 -1.42
N GLU A 300 -31.63 33.06 -0.32
CA GLU A 300 -33.08 32.92 -0.40
C GLU A 300 -33.73 34.12 -1.10
N ALA A 301 -33.35 35.35 -0.73
CA ALA A 301 -33.90 36.56 -1.32
C ALA A 301 -33.69 36.61 -2.84
N LYS A 302 -32.46 36.42 -3.32
CA LYS A 302 -32.14 36.46 -4.76
C LYS A 302 -32.83 35.34 -5.54
N MET A 303 -32.91 34.15 -4.96
CA MET A 303 -33.60 33.04 -5.60
C MET A 303 -35.11 33.29 -5.71
N MET A 304 -35.73 33.84 -4.66
CA MET A 304 -37.15 34.16 -4.67
C MET A 304 -37.48 35.30 -5.66
N GLU A 305 -36.65 36.35 -5.73
CA GLU A 305 -36.78 37.42 -6.73
C GLU A 305 -36.71 36.87 -8.17
N ALA A 306 -35.82 35.91 -8.42
CA ALA A 306 -35.72 35.28 -9.71
C ALA A 306 -36.91 34.36 -10.02
N LEU A 307 -37.43 33.63 -9.03
CA LEU A 307 -38.60 32.76 -9.17
C LEU A 307 -39.86 33.56 -9.46
N GLU A 308 -40.05 34.71 -8.80
CA GLU A 308 -41.20 35.61 -9.04
C GLU A 308 -41.22 36.14 -10.48
N ARG A 309 -40.06 36.35 -11.11
CA ARG A 309 -39.96 36.78 -12.52
C ARG A 309 -40.44 35.73 -13.52
N VAL A 310 -40.39 34.45 -13.15
CA VAL A 310 -40.72 33.32 -14.03
C VAL A 310 -41.98 32.58 -13.58
N ALA A 311 -42.54 32.95 -12.43
CA ALA A 311 -43.73 32.33 -11.86
C ALA A 311 -44.98 32.68 -12.68
N GLU A 312 -45.88 31.71 -12.78
CA GLU A 312 -47.23 31.92 -13.33
C GLU A 312 -48.22 32.21 -12.20
N ASP A 313 -49.39 32.79 -12.53
CA ASP A 313 -50.47 33.07 -11.56
C ASP A 313 -50.94 31.83 -10.77
N SER A 314 -50.63 30.63 -11.26
CA SER A 314 -50.96 29.34 -10.63
C SER A 314 -49.94 28.87 -9.59
N TRP A 315 -48.78 29.52 -9.47
CA TRP A 315 -47.69 29.10 -8.60
C TRP A 315 -47.93 29.46 -7.14
N ASN A 316 -47.70 28.48 -6.27
CA ASN A 316 -47.68 28.71 -4.83
C ASN A 316 -46.25 29.07 -4.38
N MET A 317 -45.99 30.36 -4.21
CA MET A 317 -44.67 30.87 -3.84
C MET A 317 -44.20 30.37 -2.47
N ASP A 318 -45.10 30.01 -1.55
CA ASP A 318 -44.72 29.40 -0.27
C ASP A 318 -44.20 27.96 -0.42
N VAL A 319 -44.65 27.25 -1.45
CA VAL A 319 -44.14 25.92 -1.80
C VAL A 319 -42.76 26.03 -2.44
N GLU A 320 -42.56 27.00 -3.34
CA GLU A 320 -41.25 27.23 -3.96
C GLU A 320 -40.21 27.71 -2.95
N ARG A 321 -40.57 28.63 -2.04
CA ARG A 321 -39.73 29.04 -0.92
C ARG A 321 -39.29 27.87 -0.05
N ARG A 322 -40.21 26.91 0.22
CA ARG A 322 -39.89 25.67 0.95
C ARG A 322 -38.91 24.77 0.18
N LYS A 323 -38.95 24.74 -1.15
CA LYS A 323 -38.00 23.98 -1.98
C LYS A 323 -36.61 24.62 -1.96
N VAL A 324 -36.52 25.95 -2.07
CA VAL A 324 -35.26 26.71 -1.97
C VAL A 324 -34.59 26.45 -0.61
N ARG A 325 -35.31 26.67 0.49
CA ARG A 325 -34.85 26.33 1.85
C ARG A 325 -34.51 24.85 2.03
N GLY A 326 -35.21 23.97 1.33
CA GLY A 326 -34.93 22.53 1.31
C GLY A 326 -33.60 22.21 0.64
N ALA A 327 -33.29 22.85 -0.49
CA ALA A 327 -32.03 22.71 -1.21
C ALA A 327 -30.85 23.25 -0.38
N MET A 328 -30.99 24.45 0.22
CA MET A 328 -29.98 25.05 1.09
C MET A 328 -29.67 24.17 2.30
N ARG A 329 -30.69 23.75 3.07
CA ARG A 329 -30.50 22.83 4.21
C ARG A 329 -29.90 21.49 3.80
N GLY A 330 -30.30 20.97 2.64
CA GLY A 330 -29.75 19.75 2.07
C GLY A 330 -28.26 19.87 1.72
N TRP A 331 -27.82 21.04 1.28
CA TRP A 331 -26.42 21.35 0.98
C TRP A 331 -25.59 21.55 2.26
N ILE A 332 -26.07 22.38 3.19
CA ILE A 332 -25.40 22.64 4.48
C ILE A 332 -25.15 21.34 5.25
N LYS A 333 -26.13 20.43 5.26
CA LYS A 333 -25.99 19.11 5.89
C LYS A 333 -24.91 18.23 5.23
N LYS A 334 -24.63 18.40 3.93
CA LYS A 334 -23.63 17.61 3.19
C LYS A 334 -22.21 18.14 3.38
N VAL A 335 -22.04 19.46 3.43
CA VAL A 335 -20.71 20.12 3.45
C VAL A 335 -20.22 20.38 4.88
N GLY A 336 -21.12 20.48 5.86
CA GLY A 336 -20.77 20.95 7.21
C GLY A 336 -20.74 22.49 7.27
N HIS A 337 -20.79 23.06 8.48
CA HIS A 337 -20.76 24.52 8.70
C HIS A 337 -19.33 25.09 8.56
N GLU A 338 -18.69 24.90 7.41
CA GLU A 338 -17.45 25.58 7.04
C GLU A 338 -17.73 26.49 5.83
N PHE A 339 -18.22 27.69 6.11
CA PHE A 339 -18.36 28.77 5.13
C PHE A 339 -17.53 29.97 5.60
N PRO A 340 -17.05 30.83 4.69
CA PRO A 340 -16.46 32.13 5.06
C PRO A 340 -17.41 32.89 5.99
N ALA A 341 -16.94 33.49 7.09
CA ALA A 341 -17.85 34.19 8.00
C ALA A 341 -18.16 35.63 7.61
N GLU A 342 -17.36 36.23 6.74
CA GLU A 342 -17.67 37.52 6.16
C GLU A 342 -18.39 37.34 4.81
N PRO A 343 -19.57 37.95 4.63
CA PRO A 343 -20.27 37.90 3.35
C PRO A 343 -19.45 38.60 2.25
N PRO A 344 -19.54 38.15 0.99
CA PRO A 344 -18.84 38.76 -0.14
C PRO A 344 -19.08 40.28 -0.26
N GLU A 345 -18.07 41.05 -0.71
CA GLU A 345 -18.15 42.52 -0.85
C GLU A 345 -19.36 42.98 -1.67
N ASP A 346 -19.76 42.21 -2.70
CA ASP A 346 -20.89 42.54 -3.55
C ASP A 346 -22.26 42.34 -2.87
N GLN A 347 -22.36 41.46 -1.87
CA GLN A 347 -23.51 41.41 -0.97
C GLN A 347 -23.53 42.65 -0.06
N VAL A 348 -22.38 43.04 0.49
CA VAL A 348 -22.26 44.20 1.39
C VAL A 348 -22.62 45.51 0.65
N GLU A 349 -22.24 45.66 -0.62
CA GLU A 349 -22.61 46.81 -1.44
C GLU A 349 -24.11 46.89 -1.73
N GLU A 350 -24.78 45.77 -2.04
CA GLU A 350 -26.22 45.74 -2.27
C GLU A 350 -27.03 46.02 -0.99
N GLU A 351 -26.65 45.43 0.14
CA GLU A 351 -27.29 45.69 1.44
C GLU A 351 -27.10 47.16 1.89
N ARG A 352 -25.96 47.79 1.56
CA ARG A 352 -25.73 49.24 1.75
C ARG A 352 -26.59 50.10 0.83
N ALA A 353 -26.84 49.66 -0.41
CA ALA A 353 -27.69 50.39 -1.34
C ALA A 353 -29.17 50.37 -0.91
N LEU A 354 -29.64 49.26 -0.33
CA LEU A 354 -31.00 49.12 0.20
C LEU A 354 -31.26 49.98 1.46
N THR A 355 -30.25 50.12 2.32
CA THR A 355 -30.35 50.94 3.55
C THR A 355 -30.22 52.45 3.30
N ALA A 356 -29.67 52.86 2.16
CA ALA A 356 -29.57 54.26 1.76
C ALA A 356 -30.90 54.86 1.25
N ASP A 357 -31.86 54.03 0.86
CA ASP A 357 -33.14 54.47 0.26
C ASP A 357 -34.27 54.69 1.28
N GLU A 358 -34.10 54.25 2.54
CA GLU A 358 -35.11 54.40 3.62
C GLU A 358 -34.92 55.63 4.52
N GLY A 359 -33.91 56.47 4.25
CA GLY A 359 -33.52 57.61 5.10
C GLY A 359 -34.06 58.97 4.66
N SER A 360 -35.38 59.19 4.60
CA SER A 360 -35.95 60.56 4.59
C SER A 360 -37.35 60.63 5.20
N HIS A 361 -37.44 60.71 6.53
CA HIS A 361 -38.57 61.34 7.21
C HIS A 361 -38.09 62.01 8.51
N ASP A 362 -38.15 63.34 8.53
CA ASP A 362 -37.82 64.22 9.66
C ASP A 362 -38.81 64.05 10.83
N PRO A 363 -38.37 64.23 12.10
CA PRO A 363 -39.25 64.36 13.25
C PRO A 363 -39.31 65.81 13.76
N GLU A 364 -40.51 66.36 13.99
CA GLU A 364 -40.72 67.43 14.97
C GLU A 364 -42.21 67.63 15.35
N ASP A 365 -42.44 67.81 16.66
CA ASP A 365 -43.63 68.33 17.40
C ASP A 365 -44.97 67.55 17.34
N ASP A 366 -45.80 67.38 18.38
CA ASP A 366 -46.03 68.15 19.61
C ASP A 366 -46.86 67.28 20.63
N SER A 367 -46.71 67.61 21.92
CA SER A 367 -47.54 67.42 23.14
C SER A 367 -48.67 66.37 23.30
N GLY A 368 -48.74 65.78 24.52
CA GLY A 368 -50.02 65.54 25.22
C GLY A 368 -50.23 64.25 26.04
N GLU A 369 -50.06 64.36 27.37
CA GLU A 369 -50.81 63.71 28.48
C GLU A 369 -50.84 62.18 28.73
N ILE A 370 -50.03 61.77 29.73
CA ILE A 370 -50.33 61.03 30.99
C ILE A 370 -51.50 60.02 31.05
N LEU A 371 -51.23 58.75 31.44
CA LEU A 371 -51.67 58.13 32.71
C LEU A 371 -51.09 56.72 32.96
N ASP A 372 -50.81 56.48 34.25
CA ASP A 372 -50.22 55.32 34.93
C ASP A 372 -50.91 53.96 34.69
N GLU A 373 -50.15 52.85 34.77
CA GLU A 373 -50.15 51.97 35.96
C GLU A 373 -49.24 50.74 35.77
N ALA A 374 -48.56 50.38 36.87
CA ALA A 374 -47.56 49.34 37.02
C ALA A 374 -48.15 47.96 37.38
N MET A 375 -47.23 47.00 37.62
CA MET A 375 -47.38 45.60 38.13
C MET A 375 -47.28 44.57 36.99
N GLY A 376 -46.29 43.67 36.89
CA GLY A 376 -45.46 43.01 37.90
C GLY A 376 -45.88 41.53 38.02
N GLY A 377 -45.01 40.58 37.66
CA GLY A 377 -45.26 39.15 37.87
C GLY A 377 -44.29 38.20 37.17
N GLU A 378 -43.37 37.62 37.95
CA GLU A 378 -42.39 36.56 37.61
C GLU A 378 -43.04 35.19 37.26
N PRO A 379 -42.31 34.26 36.60
CA PRO A 379 -42.65 32.84 36.56
C PRO A 379 -41.71 31.97 37.44
N PRO A 380 -42.20 30.89 38.09
CA PRO A 380 -41.36 29.96 38.83
C PRO A 380 -41.08 28.62 38.11
N GLU A 381 -40.13 27.91 38.71
CA GLU A 381 -39.32 26.75 38.29
C GLU A 381 -39.99 25.34 38.26
N LEU A 382 -39.41 24.50 37.38
CA LEU A 382 -38.98 23.09 37.44
C LEU A 382 -39.62 21.99 38.35
N ALA A 383 -39.58 20.77 37.73
CA ALA A 383 -39.45 19.41 38.30
C ALA A 383 -40.75 18.71 38.78
N SER A 384 -40.97 17.39 38.67
CA SER A 384 -40.29 16.23 38.06
C SER A 384 -41.15 14.94 38.29
N LEU A 385 -40.93 13.92 37.45
CA LEU A 385 -40.93 12.46 37.74
C LEU A 385 -42.22 11.64 38.05
N GLN A 386 -42.33 10.53 37.27
CA GLN A 386 -42.71 9.14 37.63
C GLN A 386 -44.20 8.82 37.94
N ALA A 387 -44.79 7.65 37.66
CA ALA A 387 -44.44 6.43 36.93
C ALA A 387 -45.70 5.53 36.77
N ASN A 388 -45.77 4.80 35.64
CA ASN A 388 -46.13 3.37 35.44
C ASN A 388 -47.46 2.69 35.86
N ARG A 389 -47.86 1.78 34.93
CA ARG A 389 -48.79 0.60 34.96
C ARG A 389 -50.28 0.90 34.72
N GLY A 390 -51.02 0.20 33.86
CA GLY A 390 -50.79 -0.97 32.99
C GLY A 390 -52.06 -1.84 32.86
N MET A 391 -52.32 -2.36 31.65
CA MET A 391 -53.28 -3.44 31.26
C MET A 391 -54.80 -3.12 31.30
N GLN A 392 -55.69 -3.59 30.41
CA GLN A 392 -55.65 -4.69 29.41
C GLN A 392 -56.81 -4.57 28.37
N GLN A 393 -56.49 -4.88 27.11
CA GLN A 393 -57.24 -5.60 26.05
C GLN A 393 -58.77 -5.45 25.82
N LEU A 394 -59.14 -5.18 24.55
CA LEU A 394 -59.95 -6.06 23.68
C LEU A 394 -59.84 -5.69 22.18
N ALA A 395 -59.45 -6.69 21.38
CA ALA A 395 -59.78 -7.03 19.98
C ALA A 395 -60.70 -6.06 19.19
N SER A 396 -60.58 -5.75 17.90
CA SER A 396 -60.14 -6.48 16.69
C SER A 396 -60.23 -5.52 15.49
N MET A 397 -59.25 -5.50 14.56
CA MET A 397 -59.36 -4.81 13.26
C MET A 397 -58.52 -5.51 12.18
N PRO A 398 -58.88 -5.39 10.88
CA PRO A 398 -58.67 -6.43 9.89
C PRO A 398 -57.32 -6.38 9.15
N LYS A 399 -56.94 -7.55 8.60
CA LYS A 399 -55.75 -7.79 7.77
C LYS A 399 -55.75 -6.98 6.46
N PRO A 400 -54.59 -6.51 5.97
CA PRO A 400 -54.47 -5.90 4.65
C PRO A 400 -54.53 -6.94 3.51
N ALA A 401 -55.18 -6.57 2.42
CA ALA A 401 -55.45 -7.39 1.24
C ALA A 401 -54.18 -7.71 0.40
N PRO A 402 -54.18 -8.82 -0.36
CA PRO A 402 -53.01 -9.31 -1.10
C PRO A 402 -52.74 -8.50 -2.39
N ARG A 403 -51.44 -8.37 -2.72
CA ARG A 403 -50.94 -7.76 -3.96
C ARG A 403 -51.36 -8.58 -5.19
N PRO A 404 -51.79 -7.93 -6.30
CA PRO A 404 -52.06 -8.64 -7.53
C PRO A 404 -50.75 -9.01 -8.25
N THR A 405 -50.57 -10.31 -8.44
CA THR A 405 -49.64 -10.92 -9.40
C THR A 405 -50.18 -10.80 -10.83
N GLY A 406 -49.32 -10.45 -11.78
CA GLY A 406 -49.53 -10.75 -13.20
C GLY A 406 -49.73 -9.55 -14.11
N ARG A 407 -48.68 -9.13 -14.82
CA ARG A 407 -48.80 -8.56 -16.16
C ARG A 407 -47.75 -9.18 -17.06
N ALA A 408 -48.22 -9.77 -18.14
CA ALA A 408 -47.46 -10.50 -19.13
C ALA A 408 -46.39 -9.60 -19.79
N ALA A 409 -45.18 -10.12 -19.94
CA ALA A 409 -44.14 -9.52 -20.74
C ALA A 409 -44.51 -9.66 -22.23
N GLN A 410 -44.78 -8.54 -22.91
CA GLN A 410 -44.71 -8.49 -24.36
C GLN A 410 -43.24 -8.41 -24.77
N VAL A 411 -42.77 -9.45 -25.44
CA VAL A 411 -41.47 -9.47 -26.12
C VAL A 411 -41.57 -8.56 -27.33
N VAL A 412 -40.82 -7.46 -27.34
CA VAL A 412 -40.63 -6.63 -28.53
C VAL A 412 -39.28 -6.98 -29.14
N HIS A 413 -39.29 -7.53 -30.36
CA HIS A 413 -38.09 -7.88 -31.12
C HIS A 413 -37.32 -6.61 -31.52
N LEU A 414 -36.03 -6.56 -31.15
CA LEU A 414 -35.12 -5.42 -31.37
C LEU A 414 -34.94 -5.00 -32.85
N ASP A 415 -35.33 -5.87 -33.79
CA ASP A 415 -35.11 -5.65 -35.22
C ASP A 415 -36.12 -4.68 -35.85
N GLN A 416 -37.33 -4.54 -35.28
CA GLN A 416 -38.33 -3.60 -35.81
C GLN A 416 -38.04 -2.13 -35.43
N VAL A 417 -37.34 -1.89 -34.32
CA VAL A 417 -36.95 -0.53 -33.88
C VAL A 417 -35.79 0.02 -34.74
N ARG A 418 -34.96 -0.86 -35.32
CA ARG A 418 -33.83 -0.47 -36.18
C ARG A 418 -34.24 -0.07 -37.61
N ALA A 419 -35.43 -0.48 -38.07
CA ALA A 419 -35.90 -0.18 -39.42
C ALA A 419 -36.53 1.22 -39.58
N GLN A 420 -37.09 1.81 -38.52
CA GLN A 420 -37.76 3.13 -38.59
C GLN A 420 -36.82 4.34 -38.47
N ARG A 421 -35.56 4.17 -38.05
CA ARG A 421 -34.59 5.29 -37.92
C ARG A 421 -33.78 5.59 -39.19
N LYS A 422 -34.06 4.93 -40.32
CA LYS A 422 -33.25 5.03 -41.55
C LYS A 422 -33.82 5.93 -42.66
N SER A 423 -34.89 6.68 -42.43
CA SER A 423 -35.55 7.46 -43.50
C SER A 423 -35.76 8.95 -43.25
N GLU A 424 -35.04 9.58 -42.31
CA GLU A 424 -35.05 11.05 -42.20
C GLU A 424 -33.73 11.66 -42.70
N PRO A 425 -33.77 12.64 -43.62
CA PRO A 425 -32.57 13.30 -44.12
C PRO A 425 -31.95 14.19 -43.03
N ARG A 426 -30.64 14.05 -42.81
CA ARG A 426 -29.86 14.93 -41.92
C ARG A 426 -29.85 16.36 -42.48
N PRO A 427 -30.18 17.40 -41.69
CA PRO A 427 -29.95 18.77 -42.10
C PRO A 427 -28.44 19.04 -42.15
N GLU A 428 -28.01 19.83 -43.13
CA GLU A 428 -26.62 20.26 -43.28
C GLU A 428 -26.13 21.03 -42.04
N PRO A 429 -24.82 20.94 -41.69
CA PRO A 429 -24.30 21.64 -40.55
C PRO A 429 -24.28 23.14 -40.84
N LYS A 430 -25.18 23.88 -40.19
CA LYS A 430 -25.05 25.34 -40.12
C LYS A 430 -23.72 25.66 -39.45
N GLU A 431 -22.88 26.45 -40.12
CA GLU A 431 -21.67 27.04 -39.56
C GLU A 431 -22.03 27.89 -38.32
N GLY A 432 -22.07 27.23 -37.17
CA GLY A 432 -22.20 27.87 -35.87
C GLY A 432 -20.85 28.44 -35.47
N ARG A 433 -20.80 29.77 -35.26
CA ARG A 433 -19.71 30.45 -34.53
C ARG A 433 -19.26 29.58 -33.34
N LYS A 434 -17.97 29.23 -33.29
CA LYS A 434 -17.34 28.56 -32.14
C LYS A 434 -17.60 29.39 -30.87
N LYS A 435 -18.58 28.98 -30.05
CA LYS A 435 -18.69 29.42 -28.66
C LYS A 435 -17.56 28.72 -27.89
N LYS A 436 -16.68 29.48 -27.24
CA LYS A 436 -15.77 28.94 -26.22
C LYS A 436 -16.63 28.42 -25.05
N GLY A 437 -16.96 27.13 -25.06
CA GLY A 437 -17.70 26.49 -23.97
C GLY A 437 -16.78 26.20 -22.78
N LYS A 438 -17.24 26.51 -21.56
CA LYS A 438 -16.65 26.03 -20.30
C LYS A 438 -16.44 24.51 -20.42
N LYS A 439 -15.23 24.02 -20.14
CA LYS A 439 -14.98 22.57 -20.08
C LYS A 439 -15.49 21.99 -18.76
N ASP A 440 -16.01 20.78 -18.79
CA ASP A 440 -16.53 20.09 -17.60
C ASP A 440 -15.42 19.81 -16.57
N ALA A 441 -15.77 19.91 -15.29
CA ALA A 441 -14.87 19.71 -14.16
C ALA A 441 -14.06 18.41 -14.23
N HIS A 442 -14.68 17.29 -14.64
CA HIS A 442 -14.02 15.99 -14.73
C HIS A 442 -12.91 15.94 -15.81
N VAL A 443 -12.98 16.78 -16.85
CA VAL A 443 -11.95 16.89 -17.90
C VAL A 443 -10.72 17.63 -17.36
N VAL A 444 -10.97 18.70 -16.62
CA VAL A 444 -9.92 19.53 -16.00
C VAL A 444 -9.21 18.75 -14.90
N LEU A 445 -9.98 18.04 -14.06
CA LEU A 445 -9.43 17.15 -13.04
C LEU A 445 -8.57 16.04 -13.65
N ALA A 446 -9.03 15.39 -14.73
CA ALA A 446 -8.27 14.34 -15.40
C ALA A 446 -6.92 14.86 -15.94
N ALA A 447 -6.94 16.00 -16.64
CA ALA A 447 -5.72 16.62 -17.13
C ALA A 447 -4.80 17.11 -15.99
N GLY A 448 -5.38 17.61 -14.89
CA GLY A 448 -4.65 18.00 -13.69
C GLY A 448 -3.96 16.82 -13.00
N VAL A 449 -4.60 15.63 -12.97
CA VAL A 449 -3.96 14.39 -12.48
C VAL A 449 -2.74 14.05 -13.31
N LEU A 450 -2.83 14.08 -14.65
CA LEU A 450 -1.70 13.79 -15.53
C LEU A 450 -0.55 14.79 -15.34
N ALA A 451 -0.85 16.09 -15.26
CA ALA A 451 0.13 17.12 -14.99
C ALA A 451 0.80 16.94 -13.60
N ALA A 452 0.03 16.54 -12.58
CA ALA A 452 0.56 16.26 -11.25
C ALA A 452 1.48 15.04 -11.22
N LEU A 453 1.22 14.03 -12.04
CA LEU A 453 2.11 12.88 -12.21
C LEU A 453 3.39 13.30 -12.91
N GLU A 454 3.29 14.01 -14.05
CA GLU A 454 4.44 14.47 -14.82
C GLU A 454 5.39 15.34 -13.98
N GLN A 455 4.82 16.24 -13.19
CA GLN A 455 5.56 17.10 -12.27
C GLN A 455 6.39 16.33 -11.24
N ARG A 456 5.93 15.13 -10.84
CA ARG A 456 6.62 14.22 -9.92
C ARG A 456 7.57 13.26 -10.65
N GLY A 457 7.73 13.38 -11.97
CA GLY A 457 8.48 12.43 -12.80
C GLY A 457 7.78 11.07 -12.94
N GLU A 458 6.47 11.05 -12.73
CA GLU A 458 5.63 9.86 -12.83
C GLU A 458 4.81 9.89 -14.12
N GLN A 459 4.33 8.72 -14.55
CA GLN A 459 3.43 8.61 -15.70
C GLN A 459 2.31 7.62 -15.42
N LEU A 460 1.20 7.78 -16.12
CA LEU A 460 0.07 6.86 -16.14
C LEU A 460 -0.10 6.33 -17.56
N MET A 461 -0.25 5.01 -17.67
CA MET A 461 -0.51 4.31 -18.92
C MET A 461 -1.64 3.30 -18.70
N TYR A 462 -2.47 3.09 -19.71
CA TYR A 462 -3.47 2.03 -19.75
C TYR A 462 -3.10 1.04 -20.85
N ILE A 463 -3.10 -0.24 -20.52
CA ILE A 463 -3.08 -1.34 -21.49
C ILE A 463 -4.41 -2.05 -21.38
N GLY A 464 -5.24 -1.94 -22.41
CA GLY A 464 -6.66 -2.28 -22.31
C GLY A 464 -7.33 -1.47 -21.20
N SER A 465 -7.92 -2.15 -20.20
CA SER A 465 -8.54 -1.49 -19.05
C SER A 465 -7.66 -1.45 -17.78
N VAL A 466 -6.39 -1.86 -17.89
CA VAL A 466 -5.49 -2.04 -16.73
C VAL A 466 -4.57 -0.82 -16.61
N PRO A 467 -4.61 -0.07 -15.49
CA PRO A 467 -3.71 1.06 -15.29
C PRO A 467 -2.33 0.60 -14.80
N TRP A 468 -1.31 1.21 -15.38
CA TRP A 468 0.10 1.10 -15.04
C TRP A 468 0.62 2.47 -14.66
N ARG A 469 1.37 2.55 -13.57
CA ARG A 469 2.00 3.80 -13.12
C ARG A 469 3.51 3.64 -13.15
N TYR A 470 4.17 4.62 -13.74
CA TYR A 470 5.62 4.76 -13.70
C TYR A 470 6.01 5.60 -12.49
N ARG A 471 6.90 5.09 -11.64
CA ARG A 471 7.50 5.82 -10.51
C ARG A 471 8.87 5.23 -10.18
N ASP A 472 9.81 6.07 -9.77
CA ASP A 472 11.14 5.65 -9.31
C ASP A 472 11.88 4.75 -10.33
N GLY A 473 11.66 4.99 -11.62
CA GLY A 473 12.30 4.20 -12.70
C GLY A 473 11.55 2.94 -13.12
N LEU A 474 10.43 2.60 -12.47
CA LEU A 474 9.72 1.34 -12.67
C LEU A 474 8.24 1.54 -13.01
N TRP A 475 7.73 0.66 -13.86
CA TRP A 475 6.31 0.48 -14.09
C TRP A 475 5.73 -0.58 -13.17
N ALA A 476 4.63 -0.26 -12.50
CA ALA A 476 3.85 -1.21 -11.75
C ALA A 476 2.38 -1.15 -12.16
N MET A 477 1.74 -2.32 -12.18
CA MET A 477 0.30 -2.42 -12.34
C MET A 477 -0.38 -1.90 -11.06
N TYR A 478 -1.39 -1.04 -11.19
CA TYR A 478 -2.17 -0.52 -10.08
C TYR A 478 -3.64 -0.96 -10.17
N GLY A 479 -4.32 -1.00 -9.03
CA GLY A 479 -5.75 -1.32 -8.94
C GLY A 479 -6.05 -2.79 -8.63
N VAL A 480 -5.03 -3.54 -8.19
CA VAL A 480 -5.11 -4.94 -7.76
C VAL A 480 -5.62 -4.99 -6.32
N THR A 481 -5.07 -4.14 -5.44
CA THR A 481 -5.46 -4.05 -4.04
C THR A 481 -6.51 -2.95 -3.78
N LYS A 482 -7.20 -2.99 -2.63
CA LYS A 482 -8.14 -1.92 -2.23
C LYS A 482 -7.45 -0.55 -2.10
N GLU A 483 -6.23 -0.54 -1.55
CA GLU A 483 -5.44 0.67 -1.35
C GLU A 483 -5.03 1.29 -2.68
N GLU A 484 -4.62 0.47 -3.64
CA GLU A 484 -4.35 0.92 -5.00
C GLU A 484 -5.64 1.41 -5.68
N LYS A 485 -6.77 0.71 -5.55
CA LYS A 485 -8.03 1.19 -6.16
C LYS A 485 -8.43 2.60 -5.70
N SER A 486 -8.04 3.00 -4.49
CA SER A 486 -8.31 4.32 -3.94
C SER A 486 -7.26 5.38 -4.29
N TRP A 487 -6.11 5.02 -4.87
CA TRP A 487 -5.02 5.98 -5.12
C TRP A 487 -5.46 7.10 -6.07
N LEU A 488 -6.10 6.73 -7.18
CA LEU A 488 -6.53 7.69 -8.20
C LEU A 488 -7.65 8.59 -7.66
N ALA A 489 -8.56 8.04 -6.86
CA ALA A 489 -9.58 8.82 -6.16
C ALA A 489 -8.98 9.85 -5.20
N ARG A 490 -7.90 9.51 -4.50
CA ARG A 490 -7.19 10.46 -3.61
C ARG A 490 -6.52 11.58 -4.39
N GLU A 491 -5.88 11.26 -5.53
CA GLU A 491 -5.29 12.28 -6.41
C GLU A 491 -6.35 13.20 -7.01
N ILE A 492 -7.50 12.65 -7.41
CA ILE A 492 -8.64 13.44 -7.88
C ILE A 492 -9.16 14.35 -6.76
N ASN A 493 -9.25 13.87 -5.51
CA ASN A 493 -9.67 14.71 -4.39
C ASN A 493 -8.72 15.90 -4.16
N VAL A 494 -7.41 15.70 -4.29
CA VAL A 494 -6.44 16.81 -4.23
C VAL A 494 -6.72 17.86 -5.32
N GLY A 495 -7.09 17.42 -6.51
CA GLY A 495 -7.53 18.30 -7.59
C GLY A 495 -8.86 18.99 -7.29
N CYS A 496 -9.83 18.28 -6.72
CA CYS A 496 -11.12 18.83 -6.30
C CYS A 496 -10.92 19.96 -5.28
N ASP A 497 -10.12 19.72 -4.24
CA ASP A 497 -9.79 20.70 -3.21
C ASP A 497 -9.08 21.92 -3.82
N ALA A 498 -8.14 21.71 -4.74
CA ALA A 498 -7.42 22.79 -5.41
C ALA A 498 -8.32 23.65 -6.30
N LEU A 499 -9.36 23.05 -6.88
CA LEU A 499 -10.26 23.71 -7.83
C LEU A 499 -11.56 24.22 -7.19
N GLY A 500 -11.81 24.02 -5.89
CA GLY A 500 -13.09 24.40 -5.25
C GLY A 500 -14.26 23.44 -5.53
N ILE A 501 -13.97 22.27 -6.10
CA ILE A 501 -14.99 21.29 -6.50
C ILE A 501 -15.31 20.37 -5.33
N VAL A 502 -16.60 20.18 -5.00
CA VAL A 502 -16.99 19.21 -3.96
C VAL A 502 -16.74 17.77 -4.45
N PRO A 503 -15.91 16.97 -3.75
CA PRO A 503 -15.59 15.61 -4.16
C PRO A 503 -16.79 14.69 -3.94
N THR A 504 -17.48 14.32 -5.02
CA THR A 504 -18.55 13.32 -5.00
C THR A 504 -18.11 12.03 -5.70
N THR A 505 -18.75 10.91 -5.35
CA THR A 505 -18.53 9.62 -6.03
C THR A 505 -18.74 9.74 -7.55
N THR A 506 -19.68 10.57 -7.99
CA THR A 506 -19.95 10.82 -9.41
C THR A 506 -18.78 11.53 -10.08
N VAL A 507 -18.30 12.65 -9.53
CA VAL A 507 -17.17 13.42 -10.09
C VAL A 507 -15.91 12.56 -10.18
N ILE A 508 -15.62 11.78 -9.14
CA ILE A 508 -14.48 10.86 -9.13
C ILE A 508 -14.63 9.82 -10.24
N ASN A 509 -15.79 9.15 -10.34
CA ASN A 509 -16.02 8.12 -11.35
C ASN A 509 -15.99 8.68 -12.78
N GLU A 510 -16.56 9.87 -13.01
CA GLU A 510 -16.52 10.55 -14.30
C GLU A 510 -15.09 10.92 -14.70
N THR A 511 -14.29 11.39 -13.74
CA THR A 511 -12.87 11.73 -13.96
C THR A 511 -12.05 10.48 -14.29
N ILE A 512 -12.22 9.39 -13.53
CA ILE A 512 -11.57 8.10 -13.82
C ILE A 512 -12.00 7.58 -15.20
N ALA A 513 -13.30 7.62 -15.50
CA ALA A 513 -13.81 7.16 -16.78
C ALA A 513 -13.31 8.05 -17.94
N HIS A 514 -13.06 9.34 -17.70
CA HIS A 514 -12.44 10.23 -18.67
C HIS A 514 -10.99 9.83 -18.94
N LEU A 515 -10.17 9.66 -17.90
CA LEU A 515 -8.80 9.14 -18.02
C LEU A 515 -8.76 7.84 -18.83
N GLN A 516 -9.65 6.89 -18.53
CA GLN A 516 -9.78 5.61 -19.27
C GLN A 516 -10.19 5.76 -20.74
N ARG A 517 -10.64 6.93 -21.20
CA ARG A 517 -10.98 7.18 -22.62
C ARG A 517 -9.94 8.04 -23.33
N MET A 518 -8.95 8.58 -22.61
CA MET A 518 -7.90 9.40 -23.19
C MET A 518 -6.93 8.52 -23.98
N GLY A 519 -6.94 8.66 -25.31
CA GLY A 519 -6.09 7.87 -26.20
C GLY A 519 -4.59 8.09 -26.00
N GLU A 520 -4.17 9.25 -25.50
CA GLU A 520 -2.76 9.60 -25.27
C GLU A 520 -2.07 8.77 -24.18
N ILE A 521 -2.82 8.26 -23.21
CA ILE A 521 -2.30 7.38 -22.16
C ILE A 521 -2.60 5.90 -22.43
N HIS A 522 -3.18 5.56 -23.59
CA HIS A 522 -3.39 4.18 -23.99
C HIS A 522 -2.23 3.67 -24.83
N GLN A 523 -1.79 2.45 -24.52
CA GLN A 523 -0.82 1.72 -25.32
C GLN A 523 -1.40 0.35 -25.68
N ASP A 524 -1.15 -0.09 -26.91
CA ASP A 524 -1.46 -1.45 -27.30
C ASP A 524 -0.50 -2.42 -26.63
N GLU A 525 -1.01 -3.56 -26.15
CA GLU A 525 -0.19 -4.56 -25.46
C GLU A 525 0.95 -5.09 -26.35
N ALA A 526 0.74 -5.08 -27.67
CA ALA A 526 1.74 -5.51 -28.65
C ALA A 526 2.96 -4.57 -28.72
N ASP A 527 2.77 -3.28 -28.42
CA ASP A 527 3.82 -2.25 -28.53
C ASP A 527 4.68 -2.17 -27.25
N VAL A 528 4.18 -2.69 -26.13
CA VAL A 528 4.88 -2.65 -24.84
C VAL A 528 5.73 -3.90 -24.63
N GLN A 529 7.05 -3.72 -24.70
CA GLN A 529 8.02 -4.81 -24.49
C GLN A 529 8.59 -4.78 -23.07
N TRP A 530 7.81 -5.28 -22.09
CA TRP A 530 8.20 -5.32 -20.67
C TRP A 530 9.59 -5.95 -20.42
N ASP A 531 10.47 -5.22 -19.74
CA ASP A 531 11.83 -5.63 -19.36
C ASP A 531 12.71 -6.07 -20.55
N ALA A 532 12.47 -5.54 -21.74
CA ALA A 532 13.23 -5.88 -22.96
C ALA A 532 14.48 -5.01 -23.18
N HIS A 533 14.86 -4.17 -22.21
CA HIS A 533 15.98 -3.23 -22.31
C HIS A 533 17.37 -3.90 -22.38
N GLY A 534 17.49 -5.21 -22.14
CA GLY A 534 18.75 -5.96 -22.31
C GLY A 534 19.87 -5.65 -21.30
N MET A 535 19.59 -4.84 -20.29
CA MET A 535 20.54 -4.35 -19.28
C MET A 535 20.20 -4.88 -17.88
N ILE A 536 21.08 -4.68 -16.90
CA ILE A 536 20.76 -4.98 -15.49
C ILE A 536 20.09 -3.77 -14.86
N SER A 537 18.90 -3.97 -14.31
CA SER A 537 18.15 -2.92 -13.61
C SER A 537 18.55 -2.88 -12.14
N THR A 538 19.18 -1.78 -11.69
CA THR A 538 19.70 -1.56 -10.32
C THR A 538 19.11 -0.29 -9.70
N GLN A 539 19.37 -0.02 -8.43
CA GLN A 539 18.92 1.22 -7.79
C GLN A 539 19.57 2.48 -8.41
N SER A 540 20.79 2.34 -8.95
CA SER A 540 21.52 3.42 -9.63
C SER A 540 21.09 3.63 -11.08
N GLY A 541 20.27 2.74 -11.65
CA GLY A 541 19.87 2.80 -13.06
C GLY A 541 20.03 1.48 -13.81
N LEU A 542 19.98 1.55 -15.14
CA LEU A 542 20.25 0.44 -16.04
C LEU A 542 21.75 0.35 -16.34
N VAL A 543 22.38 -0.76 -15.94
CA VAL A 543 23.78 -1.08 -16.18
C VAL A 543 23.94 -1.86 -17.47
N ASP A 544 24.71 -1.30 -18.39
CA ASP A 544 25.06 -1.92 -19.66
C ASP A 544 26.09 -3.04 -19.47
N LEU A 545 25.80 -4.21 -20.05
CA LEU A 545 26.59 -5.43 -19.82
C LEU A 545 27.97 -5.39 -20.47
N GLU A 546 28.13 -4.63 -21.54
CA GLU A 546 29.36 -4.55 -22.32
C GLU A 546 30.28 -3.48 -21.75
N THR A 547 29.76 -2.25 -21.62
CA THR A 547 30.50 -1.08 -21.18
C THR A 547 30.65 -0.98 -19.67
N MET A 548 29.79 -1.66 -18.91
CA MET A 548 29.70 -1.57 -17.44
C MET A 548 29.41 -0.17 -16.91
N HIS A 549 28.94 0.74 -17.77
CA HIS A 549 28.39 2.04 -17.39
C HIS A 549 26.89 1.91 -17.09
N HIS A 550 26.37 2.83 -16.29
CA HIS A 550 24.94 2.88 -15.99
C HIS A 550 24.32 4.21 -16.42
N ARG A 551 23.02 4.18 -16.70
CA ARG A 551 22.21 5.38 -16.94
C ARG A 551 20.90 5.32 -16.15
N PRO A 552 20.27 6.47 -15.83
CA PRO A 552 18.95 6.48 -15.21
C PRO A 552 17.91 5.71 -16.05
N HIS A 553 16.93 5.13 -15.36
CA HIS A 553 15.73 4.56 -16.00
C HIS A 553 14.93 5.63 -16.72
N ARG A 554 14.21 5.19 -17.75
CA ARG A 554 13.25 5.98 -18.52
C ARG A 554 11.93 5.22 -18.62
N PRO A 555 10.80 5.92 -18.80
CA PRO A 555 9.50 5.27 -19.02
C PRO A 555 9.55 4.25 -20.18
N ASP A 556 10.22 4.60 -21.28
CA ASP A 556 10.33 3.75 -22.48
C ASP A 556 11.21 2.50 -22.29
N ASP A 557 11.89 2.36 -21.14
CA ASP A 557 12.63 1.13 -20.83
C ASP A 557 11.68 -0.03 -20.43
N TYR A 558 10.42 0.30 -20.11
CA TYR A 558 9.40 -0.65 -19.63
C TYR A 558 9.92 -1.59 -18.54
N ALA A 559 10.77 -1.08 -17.64
CA ALA A 559 11.31 -1.84 -16.53
C ALA A 559 10.23 -2.02 -15.46
N THR A 560 9.97 -3.26 -15.04
CA THR A 560 8.98 -3.61 -14.01
C THR A 560 9.62 -4.05 -12.69
N ALA A 561 10.92 -4.30 -12.71
CA ALA A 561 11.70 -4.67 -11.55
C ALA A 561 13.11 -4.08 -11.61
N ARG A 562 13.72 -3.92 -10.42
CA ARG A 562 15.14 -3.62 -10.25
C ARG A 562 15.69 -4.36 -9.05
N ILE A 563 17.01 -4.46 -9.02
CA ILE A 563 17.78 -4.91 -7.87
C ILE A 563 17.89 -3.72 -6.91
N GLU A 564 17.46 -3.90 -5.66
CA GLU A 564 17.53 -2.89 -4.60
C GLU A 564 18.96 -2.77 -4.04
N CYS A 565 19.92 -2.50 -4.92
CA CYS A 565 21.33 -2.30 -4.65
C CYS A 565 21.88 -1.22 -5.57
N GLU A 566 22.68 -0.31 -5.04
CA GLU A 566 23.45 0.64 -5.83
C GLU A 566 24.60 -0.08 -6.56
N TYR A 567 24.89 0.36 -7.79
CA TYR A 567 25.98 -0.17 -8.58
C TYR A 567 27.23 0.70 -8.44
N ASP A 568 28.24 0.16 -7.77
CA ASP A 568 29.58 0.74 -7.68
C ASP A 568 30.58 -0.22 -8.35
N PRO A 569 31.20 0.15 -9.50
CA PRO A 569 32.13 -0.74 -10.20
C PRO A 569 33.42 -1.03 -9.43
N ALA A 570 33.77 -0.25 -8.40
CA ALA A 570 34.96 -0.45 -7.57
C ALA A 570 34.70 -1.34 -6.34
N ALA A 571 33.44 -1.63 -6.02
CA ALA A 571 33.08 -2.37 -4.82
C ALA A 571 33.57 -3.83 -4.86
N ALA A 572 34.07 -4.31 -3.72
CA ALA A 572 34.52 -5.68 -3.49
C ALA A 572 33.71 -6.35 -2.37
N CYS A 573 33.77 -7.68 -2.28
CA CYS A 573 33.01 -8.46 -1.27
C CYS A 573 33.85 -9.52 -0.50
N PRO A 574 34.92 -9.13 0.21
CA PRO A 574 35.77 -10.06 0.94
C PRO A 574 35.09 -10.83 2.08
N ILE A 575 34.10 -10.26 2.80
CA ILE A 575 33.30 -10.97 3.81
C ILE A 575 32.46 -12.05 3.13
N TRP A 576 31.82 -11.73 2.00
CA TRP A 576 31.06 -12.72 1.23
C TRP A 576 31.93 -13.89 0.77
N MET A 577 33.12 -13.60 0.24
CA MET A 577 34.06 -14.64 -0.19
C MET A 577 34.49 -15.55 0.97
N ARG A 578 34.73 -14.99 2.16
CA ARG A 578 35.02 -15.78 3.37
C ARG A 578 33.81 -16.60 3.83
N THR A 579 32.60 -16.04 3.74
CA THR A 579 31.35 -16.74 4.08
C THR A 579 31.13 -17.95 3.20
N LEU A 580 31.34 -17.81 1.89
CA LEU A 580 31.27 -18.91 0.93
C LEU A 580 32.32 -19.99 1.23
N LYS A 581 33.54 -19.59 1.60
CA LYS A 581 34.61 -20.51 1.99
C LYS A 581 34.27 -21.28 3.27
N ASP A 582 33.64 -20.64 4.24
CA ASP A 582 33.21 -21.29 5.49
C ASP A 582 32.09 -22.29 5.26
N ILE A 583 31.11 -21.97 4.39
CA ILE A 583 29.89 -22.76 4.20
C ILE A 583 30.05 -23.83 3.12
N VAL A 584 30.46 -23.45 1.90
CA VAL A 584 30.39 -24.28 0.69
C VAL A 584 31.64 -25.16 0.54
N LYS A 585 32.83 -24.62 0.80
CA LYS A 585 34.13 -25.33 0.76
C LYS A 585 34.47 -26.03 -0.58
N ASP A 586 33.77 -25.71 -1.66
CA ASP A 586 34.04 -26.21 -3.00
C ASP A 586 33.99 -25.03 -3.99
N ASP A 587 35.13 -24.75 -4.65
CA ASP A 587 35.26 -23.62 -5.57
C ASP A 587 34.37 -23.79 -6.81
N GLY A 588 34.12 -25.04 -7.23
CA GLY A 588 33.20 -25.33 -8.33
C GLY A 588 31.76 -24.96 -8.00
N ALA A 589 31.27 -25.37 -6.82
CA ALA A 589 29.96 -25.01 -6.31
C ALA A 589 29.82 -23.49 -6.07
N VAL A 590 30.89 -22.82 -5.59
CA VAL A 590 30.92 -21.36 -5.46
C VAL A 590 30.79 -20.69 -6.83
N ALA A 591 31.51 -21.18 -7.85
CA ALA A 591 31.39 -20.67 -9.21
C ALA A 591 29.98 -20.88 -9.78
N PHE A 592 29.33 -22.01 -9.50
CA PHE A 592 27.92 -22.24 -9.87
C PHE A 592 26.98 -21.25 -9.18
N ILE A 593 27.12 -21.02 -7.87
CA ILE A 593 26.31 -20.04 -7.13
C ILE A 593 26.49 -18.64 -7.73
N GLN A 594 27.73 -18.27 -8.09
CA GLN A 594 28.03 -17.00 -8.76
C GLN A 594 27.31 -16.88 -10.11
N GLU A 595 27.36 -17.92 -10.93
CA GLU A 595 26.66 -17.97 -12.22
C GLU A 595 25.13 -17.90 -12.03
N ASN A 596 24.58 -18.64 -11.08
CA ASN A 596 23.14 -18.68 -10.80
C ASN A 596 22.61 -17.33 -10.27
N LEU A 597 23.30 -16.71 -9.33
CA LEU A 597 22.98 -15.36 -8.85
C LEU A 597 23.14 -14.33 -9.96
N GLY A 598 24.17 -14.45 -10.79
CA GLY A 598 24.39 -13.60 -11.95
C GLY A 598 23.23 -13.65 -12.94
N MET A 599 22.77 -14.85 -13.30
CA MET A 599 21.61 -15.02 -14.17
C MET A 599 20.29 -14.54 -13.52
N ALA A 600 20.23 -14.46 -12.20
CA ALA A 600 19.09 -13.90 -11.47
C ALA A 600 18.95 -12.37 -11.67
N LEU A 601 20.03 -11.67 -12.04
CA LEU A 601 20.02 -10.22 -12.31
C LEU A 601 19.31 -9.84 -13.61
N LEU A 602 19.14 -10.79 -14.53
CA LEU A 602 18.49 -10.57 -15.82
C LEU A 602 16.98 -10.80 -15.74
N ALA A 603 16.23 -9.77 -16.11
CA ALA A 603 14.78 -9.84 -16.22
C ALA A 603 14.33 -10.78 -17.35
N ARG A 604 14.99 -10.72 -18.52
CA ARG A 604 14.80 -11.68 -19.63
C ARG A 604 16.05 -12.54 -19.82
N LYS A 605 15.88 -13.85 -19.78
CA LYS A 605 16.95 -14.84 -20.01
C LYS A 605 16.41 -16.04 -20.78
N GLN A 606 17.30 -16.73 -21.49
CA GLN A 606 16.95 -17.93 -22.23
C GLN A 606 16.45 -19.02 -21.28
N LYS A 607 15.42 -19.78 -21.70
CA LYS A 607 14.85 -20.86 -20.89
C LYS A 607 15.90 -21.88 -20.43
N ALA A 608 16.92 -22.14 -21.26
CA ALA A 608 18.03 -23.04 -20.94
C ALA A 608 18.84 -22.60 -19.72
N LEU A 609 18.84 -21.32 -19.38
CA LEU A 609 19.56 -20.73 -18.24
C LEU A 609 18.66 -20.49 -17.02
N MET A 610 17.41 -20.96 -17.02
CA MET A 610 16.54 -20.85 -15.86
C MET A 610 16.68 -22.09 -14.98
N ARG A 611 17.26 -21.90 -13.79
CA ARG A 611 17.45 -22.94 -12.77
C ARG A 611 17.01 -22.42 -11.41
N ALA A 612 16.17 -23.20 -10.74
CA ALA A 612 15.97 -23.07 -9.29
C ALA A 612 17.17 -23.66 -8.58
N LEU A 613 17.83 -22.87 -7.73
CA LEU A 613 18.89 -23.37 -6.86
C LEU A 613 18.25 -24.02 -5.65
N VAL A 614 18.60 -25.28 -5.39
CA VAL A 614 18.15 -26.05 -4.23
C VAL A 614 19.38 -26.40 -3.39
N LEU A 615 19.50 -25.75 -2.24
CA LEU A 615 20.54 -26.03 -1.25
C LEU A 615 20.05 -27.16 -0.35
N VAL A 616 20.75 -28.30 -0.33
CA VAL A 616 20.40 -29.47 0.48
C VAL A 616 21.47 -29.70 1.54
N GLY A 617 21.09 -29.89 2.80
CA GLY A 617 22.04 -30.23 3.85
C GLY A 617 21.39 -30.19 5.22
N GLU A 618 22.08 -30.66 6.27
CA GLU A 618 21.51 -30.71 7.62
C GLU A 618 21.11 -29.33 8.19
N SER A 619 20.36 -29.32 9.28
CA SER A 619 20.09 -28.10 10.04
C SER A 619 21.40 -27.43 10.48
N ASN A 620 21.40 -26.10 10.56
CA ASN A 620 22.59 -25.30 10.92
C ASN A 620 23.78 -25.45 9.97
N SER A 621 23.54 -25.70 8.68
CA SER A 621 24.59 -25.80 7.66
C SER A 621 24.97 -24.48 6.98
N GLY A 622 24.32 -23.37 7.34
CA GLY A 622 24.55 -22.06 6.70
C GLY A 622 23.71 -21.80 5.44
N LYS A 623 22.81 -22.72 5.05
CA LYS A 623 21.87 -22.53 3.92
C LYS A 623 21.10 -21.21 4.00
N SER A 624 20.52 -20.91 5.16
CA SER A 624 19.76 -19.68 5.37
C SER A 624 20.62 -18.43 5.17
N THR A 625 21.90 -18.45 5.56
CA THR A 625 22.84 -17.36 5.30
C THR A 625 23.03 -17.16 3.80
N LEU A 626 23.23 -18.23 3.02
CA LEU A 626 23.34 -18.14 1.56
C LEU A 626 22.03 -17.58 0.97
N LEU A 627 20.87 -18.18 1.27
CA LEU A 627 19.57 -17.72 0.75
C LEU A 627 19.31 -16.24 1.05
N ASN A 628 19.63 -15.79 2.26
CA ASN A 628 19.44 -14.40 2.66
C ASN A 628 20.34 -13.44 1.87
N VAL A 629 21.61 -13.78 1.63
CA VAL A 629 22.49 -12.94 0.79
C VAL A 629 22.02 -12.93 -0.67
N LEU A 630 21.71 -14.11 -1.25
CA LEU A 630 21.26 -14.23 -2.64
C LEU A 630 19.96 -13.45 -2.89
N SER A 631 18.99 -13.59 -2.01
CA SER A 631 17.72 -12.85 -2.10
C SER A 631 17.91 -11.38 -1.75
N GLY A 632 18.62 -11.08 -0.66
CA GLY A 632 18.81 -9.74 -0.12
C GLY A 632 19.55 -8.81 -1.07
N LEU A 633 20.42 -9.35 -1.92
CA LEU A 633 21.01 -8.61 -3.04
C LEU A 633 19.92 -7.98 -3.92
N ILE A 634 18.90 -8.76 -4.27
CA ILE A 634 17.83 -8.38 -5.20
C ILE A 634 16.73 -7.59 -4.48
N THR A 635 16.25 -8.07 -3.33
CA THR A 635 15.17 -7.44 -2.58
C THR A 635 15.14 -7.87 -1.11
N ASN A 636 14.57 -7.01 -0.27
CA ASN A 636 14.27 -7.33 1.13
C ASN A 636 12.87 -7.94 1.33
N ALA A 637 12.06 -8.08 0.28
CA ALA A 637 10.70 -8.61 0.34
C ALA A 637 10.47 -9.74 -0.68
N PRO A 638 11.18 -10.88 -0.56
CA PRO A 638 11.01 -12.01 -1.48
C PRO A 638 9.60 -12.62 -1.40
N ILE A 639 9.27 -13.45 -2.37
CA ILE A 639 8.10 -14.33 -2.30
C ILE A 639 8.47 -15.51 -1.40
N THR A 640 7.66 -15.76 -0.37
CA THR A 640 7.85 -16.90 0.57
C THR A 640 6.71 -17.91 0.48
N GLN A 641 5.94 -17.88 -0.62
CA GLN A 641 4.75 -18.70 -0.82
C GLN A 641 5.12 -20.19 -0.91
N PRO A 642 4.67 -21.06 0.00
CA PRO A 642 4.98 -22.49 -0.05
C PRO A 642 4.41 -23.17 -1.29
N ILE A 643 5.08 -24.22 -1.77
CA ILE A 643 4.74 -24.95 -3.00
C ILE A 643 3.32 -25.54 -2.96
N ASP A 644 2.93 -26.14 -1.84
CA ASP A 644 1.63 -26.78 -1.62
C ASP A 644 0.46 -25.79 -1.68
N GLN A 645 0.69 -24.55 -1.25
CA GLN A 645 -0.32 -23.50 -1.23
C GLN A 645 -0.60 -22.88 -2.60
N LEU A 646 0.22 -23.13 -3.62
CA LEU A 646 0.01 -22.56 -4.96
C LEU A 646 -1.31 -22.99 -5.58
N SER A 647 -1.78 -24.20 -5.28
CA SER A 647 -3.05 -24.74 -5.78
C SER A 647 -4.30 -24.03 -5.22
N LYS A 648 -4.16 -23.20 -4.18
CA LYS A 648 -5.26 -22.48 -3.55
C LYS A 648 -5.71 -21.27 -4.41
N PRO A 649 -6.95 -20.78 -4.27
CA PRO A 649 -7.51 -19.73 -5.13
C PRO A 649 -6.68 -18.45 -5.26
N HIS A 650 -5.85 -18.09 -4.30
CA HIS A 650 -4.98 -16.90 -4.33
C HIS A 650 -3.50 -17.25 -4.17
N GLY A 651 -3.13 -18.53 -4.34
CA GLY A 651 -1.76 -19.01 -4.12
C GLY A 651 -0.74 -18.41 -5.07
N THR A 652 -1.16 -17.98 -6.27
CA THR A 652 -0.27 -17.37 -7.28
C THR A 652 -0.20 -15.85 -7.25
N GLU A 653 -1.01 -15.19 -6.43
CA GLU A 653 -1.05 -13.72 -6.34
C GLU A 653 0.32 -13.09 -6.04
N PRO A 654 1.17 -13.64 -5.14
CA PRO A 654 2.50 -13.08 -4.87
C PRO A 654 3.43 -13.03 -6.09
N PHE A 655 3.19 -13.88 -7.09
CA PHE A 655 4.03 -14.02 -8.30
C PHE A 655 3.73 -12.98 -9.37
N LEU A 656 2.81 -12.03 -9.11
CA LEU A 656 2.69 -10.80 -9.89
C LEU A 656 3.96 -9.93 -9.80
N ARG A 657 4.77 -10.14 -8.77
CA ARG A 657 6.07 -9.49 -8.61
C ARG A 657 7.16 -10.40 -9.17
N SER A 658 8.04 -9.86 -10.00
CA SER A 658 9.23 -10.57 -10.49
C SER A 658 10.41 -10.46 -9.52
N VAL A 659 10.19 -10.85 -8.26
CA VAL A 659 11.20 -10.89 -7.19
C VAL A 659 11.56 -12.34 -6.85
N PRO A 660 12.68 -12.63 -6.15
CA PRO A 660 13.06 -13.99 -5.78
C PRO A 660 11.98 -14.76 -5.02
N TRP A 661 11.77 -16.01 -5.40
CA TRP A 661 10.95 -16.97 -4.66
C TRP A 661 11.86 -17.80 -3.75
N VAL A 662 11.81 -17.49 -2.46
CA VAL A 662 12.70 -18.02 -1.44
C VAL A 662 11.93 -18.92 -0.48
N LEU A 663 12.41 -20.15 -0.32
CA LEU A 663 11.87 -21.11 0.62
C LEU A 663 13.02 -21.65 1.45
N HIS A 664 13.03 -21.45 2.76
CA HIS A 664 14.09 -22.00 3.62
C HIS A 664 13.95 -23.52 3.80
N GLU A 665 12.72 -24.01 3.67
CA GLU A 665 12.34 -25.43 3.70
C GLU A 665 11.30 -25.67 2.61
N ALA A 666 11.77 -25.94 1.39
CA ALA A 666 10.91 -26.17 0.24
C ALA A 666 10.28 -27.57 0.22
N PHE A 667 11.00 -28.55 0.78
CA PHE A 667 10.62 -29.96 0.75
C PHE A 667 10.72 -30.56 2.15
N ASP A 668 9.71 -31.33 2.51
CA ASP A 668 9.72 -32.22 3.66
C ASP A 668 10.13 -33.65 3.23
N GLN A 669 10.06 -34.61 4.16
CA GLN A 669 10.36 -36.03 3.89
C GLN A 669 9.26 -36.75 3.07
N SER A 670 8.20 -36.05 2.64
CA SER A 670 7.13 -36.66 1.86
C SER A 670 7.47 -36.74 0.37
N LYS A 671 6.76 -37.60 -0.37
CA LYS A 671 6.87 -37.64 -1.84
C LYS A 671 5.98 -36.56 -2.45
N TRP A 672 6.62 -35.57 -3.05
CA TRP A 672 5.99 -34.40 -3.67
C TRP A 672 5.45 -34.69 -5.06
N GLU A 673 4.30 -34.09 -5.38
CA GLU A 673 3.78 -34.01 -6.73
C GLU A 673 3.85 -32.56 -7.19
N ILE A 674 4.77 -32.26 -8.09
CA ILE A 674 4.92 -30.88 -8.57
C ILE A 674 3.74 -30.55 -9.50
N SER A 675 2.91 -29.61 -9.05
CA SER A 675 1.78 -29.10 -9.83
C SER A 675 2.23 -28.49 -11.16
N SER A 676 1.32 -28.45 -12.13
CA SER A 676 1.54 -27.74 -13.40
C SER A 676 1.90 -26.26 -13.19
N MET A 677 1.42 -25.65 -12.10
CA MET A 677 1.67 -24.25 -11.75
C MET A 677 3.14 -24.03 -11.38
N VAL A 678 3.73 -24.88 -10.54
CA VAL A 678 5.16 -24.79 -10.20
C VAL A 678 6.02 -24.97 -11.45
N LYS A 679 5.67 -25.93 -12.32
CA LYS A 679 6.37 -26.16 -13.60
C LYS A 679 6.37 -24.90 -14.46
N ALA A 680 5.22 -24.24 -14.57
CA ALA A 680 5.08 -23.01 -15.33
C ALA A 680 5.87 -21.85 -14.71
N LEU A 681 5.83 -21.68 -13.39
CA LEU A 681 6.62 -20.66 -12.67
C LEU A 681 8.13 -20.84 -12.89
N LEU A 682 8.65 -22.07 -12.75
CA LEU A 682 10.08 -22.35 -12.99
C LEU A 682 10.49 -22.27 -14.47
N SER A 683 9.53 -22.33 -15.38
CA SER A 683 9.75 -22.29 -16.83
C SER A 683 9.42 -20.94 -17.46
N SER A 684 9.06 -19.95 -16.65
CA SER A 684 8.52 -18.65 -17.09
C SER A 684 7.46 -18.81 -18.19
N ASP A 685 6.60 -19.80 -18.02
CA ASP A 685 5.40 -19.97 -18.84
C ASP A 685 4.25 -19.17 -18.19
N PRO A 686 3.29 -18.65 -18.98
CA PRO A 686 2.15 -17.92 -18.43
C PRO A 686 1.37 -18.75 -17.41
N VAL A 687 1.14 -18.18 -16.23
CA VAL A 687 0.28 -18.75 -15.19
C VAL A 687 -0.94 -17.88 -14.98
N GLY A 688 -2.09 -18.53 -14.77
CA GLY A 688 -3.29 -17.84 -14.32
C GLY A 688 -3.09 -17.35 -12.88
N VAL A 689 -3.29 -16.06 -12.67
CA VAL A 689 -3.27 -15.42 -11.36
C VAL A 689 -4.67 -14.93 -11.03
N ASN A 690 -5.21 -15.44 -9.94
CA ASN A 690 -6.52 -15.04 -9.44
C ASN A 690 -6.34 -14.05 -8.28
N ILE A 691 -6.53 -12.78 -8.61
CA ILE A 691 -6.38 -11.65 -7.70
C ILE A 691 -7.61 -11.55 -6.79
N LYS A 692 -7.41 -11.46 -5.48
CA LYS A 692 -8.52 -11.29 -4.54
C LYS A 692 -9.31 -10.00 -4.80
N ASN A 693 -10.59 -10.14 -5.18
CA ASN A 693 -11.47 -9.03 -5.59
C ASN A 693 -11.01 -8.30 -6.88
N GLY A 694 -10.22 -8.96 -7.72
CA GLY A 694 -9.75 -8.43 -9.01
C GLY A 694 -10.14 -9.33 -10.18
N ALA A 695 -9.76 -8.92 -11.38
CA ALA A 695 -9.88 -9.79 -12.55
C ALA A 695 -8.83 -10.91 -12.49
N GLN A 696 -9.18 -12.08 -13.02
CA GLN A 696 -8.18 -13.10 -13.29
C GLN A 696 -7.31 -12.63 -14.46
N THR A 697 -6.00 -12.73 -14.32
CA THR A 697 -5.04 -12.34 -15.36
C THR A 697 -3.99 -13.42 -15.59
N ALA A 698 -3.40 -13.46 -16.78
CA ALA A 698 -2.23 -14.29 -17.04
C ALA A 698 -0.96 -13.49 -16.70
N HIS A 699 -0.02 -14.10 -16.00
CA HIS A 699 1.25 -13.47 -15.66
C HIS A 699 2.43 -14.41 -15.92
N VAL A 700 3.58 -13.85 -16.29
CA VAL A 700 4.82 -14.60 -16.49
C VAL A 700 5.78 -14.23 -15.38
N TYR A 701 6.00 -15.16 -14.45
CA TYR A 701 6.99 -15.00 -13.40
C TYR A 701 8.41 -15.14 -13.95
N ARG A 702 9.26 -14.13 -13.72
CA ARG A 702 10.65 -14.07 -14.20
C ARG A 702 11.70 -14.03 -13.09
N GLY A 703 11.25 -13.98 -11.83
CA GLY A 703 12.12 -13.97 -10.66
C GLY A 703 12.91 -15.28 -10.51
N PRO A 704 14.08 -15.26 -9.85
CA PRO A 704 14.83 -16.47 -9.53
C PRO A 704 14.12 -17.30 -8.44
N SER A 705 14.49 -18.57 -8.32
CA SER A 705 14.02 -19.44 -7.23
C SER A 705 15.21 -19.93 -6.42
N PHE A 706 15.22 -19.64 -5.12
CA PHE A 706 16.28 -20.03 -4.19
C PHE A 706 15.69 -20.80 -3.02
N TRP A 707 15.94 -22.10 -2.97
CA TRP A 707 15.29 -23.00 -2.04
C TRP A 707 16.32 -23.70 -1.14
N GLY A 708 15.94 -23.90 0.11
CA GLY A 708 16.63 -24.74 1.09
C GLY A 708 15.82 -26.01 1.36
N ALA A 709 16.51 -27.11 1.61
CA ALA A 709 15.93 -28.35 2.07
C ALA A 709 16.89 -29.06 3.03
N ASN A 710 16.33 -29.79 3.99
CA ASN A 710 17.12 -30.57 4.93
C ASN A 710 17.42 -31.98 4.42
N VAL A 711 16.59 -32.48 3.52
CA VAL A 711 16.71 -33.78 2.87
C VAL A 711 16.64 -33.61 1.35
N MET A 712 17.14 -34.61 0.62
CA MET A 712 16.96 -34.64 -0.84
C MET A 712 15.47 -34.65 -1.17
N PRO A 713 15.02 -33.82 -2.12
CA PRO A 713 13.61 -33.80 -2.51
C PRO A 713 13.23 -35.15 -3.11
N GLN A 714 12.03 -35.64 -2.79
CA GLN A 714 11.50 -36.85 -3.40
C GLN A 714 10.24 -36.52 -4.19
N PHE A 715 10.16 -36.99 -5.44
CA PHE A 715 9.00 -36.74 -6.29
C PHE A 715 8.26 -38.02 -6.64
N ARG A 716 6.92 -37.96 -6.68
CA ARG A 716 6.08 -39.09 -7.12
C ARG A 716 6.30 -39.44 -8.58
N GLU A 717 6.48 -38.42 -9.41
CA GLU A 717 6.82 -38.56 -10.83
C GLU A 717 7.67 -37.36 -11.24
N MET A 718 8.93 -37.63 -11.62
CA MET A 718 9.83 -36.61 -12.16
C MET A 718 9.76 -36.58 -13.69
N SER A 719 9.53 -35.40 -14.26
CA SER A 719 9.69 -35.18 -15.71
C SER A 719 11.09 -34.65 -16.01
N ARG A 720 11.70 -35.06 -17.12
CA ARG A 720 12.99 -34.53 -17.61
C ARG A 720 13.02 -32.99 -17.70
N ALA A 721 11.89 -32.39 -18.06
CA ALA A 721 11.74 -30.93 -18.13
C ALA A 721 11.83 -30.23 -16.77
N MET A 722 11.56 -30.92 -15.66
CA MET A 722 11.66 -30.41 -14.29
C MET A 722 13.04 -30.70 -13.70
N GLU A 723 13.57 -31.90 -13.95
CA GLU A 723 14.93 -32.26 -13.60
C GLU A 723 15.93 -31.21 -14.11
N ASN A 724 15.82 -30.84 -15.38
CA ASN A 724 16.65 -29.79 -15.99
C ASN A 724 16.42 -28.38 -15.41
N ARG A 725 15.51 -28.18 -14.46
CA ARG A 725 15.22 -26.88 -13.83
C ARG A 725 15.70 -26.80 -12.40
N LEU A 726 15.97 -27.94 -11.76
CA LEU A 726 16.50 -27.96 -10.40
C LEU A 726 18.02 -28.11 -10.47
N ALA A 727 18.73 -27.16 -9.87
CA ALA A 727 20.15 -27.27 -9.63
C ALA A 727 20.36 -27.55 -8.15
N ILE A 728 20.71 -28.80 -7.83
CA ILE A 728 20.87 -29.26 -6.45
C ILE A 728 22.32 -29.11 -6.04
N LEU A 729 22.55 -28.47 -4.90
CA LEU A 729 23.88 -28.24 -4.34
C LEU A 729 23.87 -28.69 -2.87
N ARG A 730 24.72 -29.66 -2.55
CA ARG A 730 24.82 -30.24 -1.20
C ARG A 730 25.74 -29.41 -0.32
N ILE A 731 25.22 -28.88 0.77
CA ILE A 731 25.99 -28.21 1.83
C ILE A 731 26.27 -29.23 2.93
N ARG A 732 27.53 -29.65 3.03
CA ARG A 732 27.99 -30.68 3.98
C ARG A 732 28.51 -30.11 5.30
N THR A 733 28.72 -28.80 5.37
CA THR A 733 29.17 -28.13 6.59
C THR A 733 28.02 -28.07 7.59
N VAL A 734 28.32 -28.34 8.87
CA VAL A 734 27.37 -28.20 9.99
C VAL A 734 28.04 -27.35 11.06
N PHE A 735 27.33 -26.32 11.55
CA PHE A 735 27.82 -25.40 12.57
C PHE A 735 27.13 -25.66 13.91
N ASP A 736 27.87 -25.46 15.00
CA ASP A 736 27.31 -25.47 16.36
C ASP A 736 26.61 -24.11 16.63
N PRO A 737 25.28 -24.09 16.83
CA PRO A 737 24.55 -22.85 17.06
C PRO A 737 24.94 -22.16 18.38
N LEU A 738 25.51 -22.87 19.35
CA LEU A 738 25.95 -22.31 20.63
C LEU A 738 27.39 -21.81 20.59
N ARG A 739 28.15 -22.15 19.55
CA ARG A 739 29.56 -21.80 19.38
C ARG A 739 29.81 -21.31 17.96
N PRO A 740 29.44 -20.05 17.64
CA PRO A 740 29.70 -19.50 16.33
C PRO A 740 31.21 -19.47 16.05
N THR A 741 31.60 -19.77 14.82
CA THR A 741 33.00 -19.80 14.35
C THR A 741 33.12 -19.03 13.03
N GLY A 742 34.36 -18.75 12.61
CA GLY A 742 34.63 -18.07 11.34
C GLY A 742 33.91 -16.73 11.22
N VAL A 743 33.35 -16.46 10.04
CA VAL A 743 32.61 -15.21 9.77
C VAL A 743 31.41 -15.03 10.71
N ALA A 744 30.77 -16.10 11.19
CA ALA A 744 29.64 -16.00 12.10
C ALA A 744 30.03 -15.47 13.49
N ALA A 745 31.18 -15.88 14.03
CA ALA A 745 31.69 -15.32 15.27
C ALA A 745 32.03 -13.82 15.13
N GLU A 746 32.64 -13.48 13.99
CA GLU A 746 33.00 -12.11 13.63
C GLU A 746 31.77 -11.20 13.46
N ALA A 747 30.69 -11.70 12.86
CA ALA A 747 29.44 -10.96 12.69
C ALA A 747 28.80 -10.63 14.05
N VAL A 748 28.71 -11.63 14.94
CA VAL A 748 28.16 -11.46 16.30
C VAL A 748 29.00 -10.47 17.11
N ALA A 749 30.33 -10.58 17.05
CA ALA A 749 31.24 -9.66 17.74
C ALA A 749 31.08 -8.19 17.30
N ARG A 750 30.64 -7.98 16.06
CA ARG A 750 30.35 -6.65 15.49
C ARG A 750 28.90 -6.19 15.69
N GLY A 751 28.04 -7.03 16.30
CA GLY A 751 26.65 -6.68 16.62
C GLY A 751 25.64 -7.03 15.53
N TYR A 752 26.03 -7.75 14.47
CA TYR A 752 25.10 -8.27 13.46
C TYR A 752 24.39 -9.54 13.95
N SER A 753 23.15 -9.73 13.50
CA SER A 753 22.36 -10.92 13.87
C SER A 753 22.79 -12.17 13.10
N SER A 754 23.38 -12.01 11.91
CA SER A 754 23.88 -13.10 11.09
C SER A 754 25.02 -12.64 10.16
N PRO A 755 25.82 -13.56 9.60
CA PRO A 755 26.78 -13.21 8.55
C PRO A 755 26.13 -12.57 7.33
N ALA A 756 24.87 -12.94 7.02
CA ALA A 756 24.16 -12.41 5.87
C ALA A 756 23.85 -10.92 6.05
N ASP A 757 23.42 -10.51 7.24
CA ASP A 757 23.15 -9.09 7.55
C ASP A 757 24.43 -8.26 7.42
N TRP A 758 25.55 -8.79 7.91
CA TRP A 758 26.85 -8.12 7.79
C TRP A 758 27.26 -7.94 6.33
N VAL A 759 27.14 -8.99 5.50
CA VAL A 759 27.44 -8.92 4.07
C VAL A 759 26.52 -7.94 3.34
N LEU A 760 25.22 -7.97 3.62
CA LEU A 760 24.24 -7.13 2.93
C LEU A 760 24.33 -5.65 3.33
N GLU A 761 24.81 -5.35 4.54
CA GLU A 761 25.01 -3.98 5.01
C GLU A 761 26.31 -3.37 4.47
N GLU A 762 27.41 -4.13 4.44
CA GLU A 762 28.75 -3.60 4.12
C GLU A 762 29.20 -3.87 2.68
N GLU A 763 28.74 -4.95 2.03
CA GLU A 763 29.34 -5.44 0.78
C GLU A 763 28.34 -5.65 -0.37
N LYS A 764 27.11 -5.13 -0.25
CA LYS A 764 26.03 -5.40 -1.22
C LYS A 764 26.43 -5.14 -2.69
N SER A 765 27.03 -3.98 -2.97
CA SER A 765 27.52 -3.62 -4.31
C SER A 765 28.69 -4.51 -4.77
N GLY A 766 29.53 -4.97 -3.84
CA GLY A 766 30.58 -5.93 -4.14
C GLY A 766 30.03 -7.31 -4.52
N VAL A 767 28.96 -7.75 -3.84
CA VAL A 767 28.25 -9.00 -4.18
C VAL A 767 27.57 -8.87 -5.55
N LEU A 768 27.03 -7.70 -5.89
CA LEU A 768 26.51 -7.40 -7.22
C LEU A 768 27.59 -7.58 -8.30
N ASN A 769 28.76 -6.95 -8.15
CA ASN A 769 29.88 -7.08 -9.09
C ASN A 769 30.34 -8.54 -9.23
N TRP A 770 30.42 -9.25 -8.10
CA TRP A 770 30.75 -10.66 -8.08
C TRP A 770 29.72 -11.49 -8.87
N ALA A 771 28.42 -11.25 -8.70
CA ALA A 771 27.37 -11.93 -9.46
C ALA A 771 27.45 -11.62 -10.97
N ILE A 772 27.69 -10.35 -11.36
CA ILE A 772 27.84 -9.95 -12.76
C ILE A 772 29.00 -10.69 -13.42
N ALA A 773 30.12 -10.86 -12.72
CA ALA A 773 31.26 -11.62 -13.25
C ALA A 773 30.91 -13.10 -13.52
N GLY A 774 30.09 -13.74 -12.68
CA GLY A 774 29.56 -15.09 -12.93
C GLY A 774 28.63 -15.13 -14.13
N MET A 775 27.69 -14.19 -14.19
CA MET A 775 26.76 -14.06 -15.31
C MET A 775 27.47 -14.01 -16.66
N LYS A 776 28.50 -13.16 -16.79
CA LYS A 776 29.27 -13.01 -18.04
C LYS A 776 29.85 -14.35 -18.51
N ARG A 777 30.39 -15.16 -17.58
CA ARG A 777 30.90 -16.50 -17.91
C ARG A 777 29.80 -17.46 -18.36
N ALA A 778 28.68 -17.49 -17.65
CA ALA A 778 27.55 -18.36 -18.00
C ALA A 778 26.94 -17.99 -19.37
N LEU A 779 26.78 -16.69 -19.65
CA LEU A 779 26.28 -16.19 -20.93
C LEU A 779 27.24 -16.53 -22.08
N ALA A 780 28.55 -16.32 -21.91
CA ALA A 780 29.56 -16.67 -22.91
C ALA A 780 29.57 -18.17 -23.23
N ARG A 781 29.31 -19.03 -22.24
CA ARG A 781 29.26 -20.49 -22.39
C ARG A 781 27.89 -21.00 -22.90
N GLY A 782 26.82 -20.23 -22.70
CA GLY A 782 25.44 -20.62 -22.96
C GLY A 782 24.86 -21.68 -22.01
N HIS A 783 25.61 -22.10 -20.99
CA HIS A 783 25.19 -23.07 -19.97
C HIS A 783 25.97 -22.89 -18.65
N TYR A 784 25.40 -23.41 -17.56
CA TYR A 784 26.04 -23.41 -16.24
C TYR A 784 27.18 -24.41 -16.13
N SER A 785 28.16 -24.11 -15.28
CA SER A 785 29.24 -25.03 -14.91
C SER A 785 28.79 -25.88 -13.71
N TYR A 786 28.39 -27.11 -13.96
CA TYR A 786 28.05 -28.06 -12.89
C TYR A 786 29.31 -28.75 -12.34
N THR A 787 29.27 -29.11 -11.06
CA THR A 787 30.31 -29.95 -10.45
C THR A 787 29.88 -31.42 -10.49
N PRO A 788 30.83 -32.37 -10.37
CA PRO A 788 30.49 -33.80 -10.32
C PRO A 788 29.48 -34.15 -9.22
N ASP A 789 29.56 -33.51 -8.04
CA ASP A 789 28.61 -33.74 -6.93
C ASP A 789 27.19 -33.24 -7.27
N MET A 790 27.06 -32.17 -8.06
CA MET A 790 25.75 -31.69 -8.52
C MET A 790 25.14 -32.62 -9.57
N ASP A 791 25.96 -33.15 -10.49
CA ASP A 791 25.52 -34.12 -11.49
C ASP A 791 25.08 -35.43 -10.81
N GLU A 792 25.83 -35.88 -9.81
CA GLU A 792 25.48 -37.03 -8.96
C GLU A 792 24.19 -36.77 -8.19
N ALA A 793 24.02 -35.61 -7.56
CA ALA A 793 22.78 -35.24 -6.86
C ALA A 793 21.56 -35.22 -7.80
N SER A 794 21.75 -34.76 -9.04
CA SER A 794 20.70 -34.81 -10.06
C SER A 794 20.39 -36.25 -10.51
N ALA A 795 21.39 -37.12 -10.57
CA ALA A 795 21.21 -38.54 -10.89
C ALA A 795 20.46 -39.27 -9.75
N GLU A 796 20.86 -39.06 -8.50
CA GLU A 796 20.20 -39.62 -7.31
C GLU A 796 18.72 -39.19 -7.24
N LEU A 797 18.43 -37.90 -7.49
CA LEU A 797 17.06 -37.42 -7.56
C LEU A 797 16.22 -38.15 -8.61
N ARG A 798 16.83 -38.45 -9.77
CA ARG A 798 16.20 -39.18 -10.87
C ARG A 798 15.94 -40.64 -10.48
N GLU A 799 16.89 -41.27 -9.80
CA GLU A 799 16.79 -42.63 -9.28
C GLU A 799 15.66 -42.78 -8.27
N ASP A 800 15.63 -41.93 -7.24
CA ASP A 800 14.61 -41.97 -6.18
C ASP A 800 13.19 -41.66 -6.69
N SER A 801 13.09 -40.84 -7.74
CA SER A 801 11.80 -40.39 -8.27
C SER A 801 11.24 -41.28 -9.38
N ASN A 802 12.07 -42.08 -10.07
CA ASN A 802 11.60 -42.95 -11.13
C ASN A 802 11.37 -44.37 -10.62
N ILE A 803 10.08 -44.67 -10.43
CA ILE A 803 9.55 -45.97 -9.99
C ILE A 803 10.06 -47.18 -10.78
N SER A 804 10.50 -47.01 -12.03
CA SER A 804 10.94 -48.13 -12.88
C SER A 804 12.41 -48.51 -12.70
N ILE A 805 13.24 -47.65 -12.11
CA ILE A 805 14.70 -47.89 -12.02
C ILE A 805 15.02 -49.09 -11.13
N GLY A 806 14.47 -49.13 -9.91
CA GLY A 806 14.64 -50.28 -9.02
C GLY A 806 14.16 -51.58 -9.67
N PHE A 807 13.01 -51.54 -10.36
CA PHE A 807 12.48 -52.70 -11.06
C PHE A 807 13.36 -53.17 -12.23
N VAL A 808 13.85 -52.26 -13.08
CA VAL A 808 14.72 -52.66 -14.21
C VAL A 808 16.04 -53.22 -13.68
N ARG A 809 16.60 -52.62 -12.62
CA ARG A 809 17.82 -53.09 -11.96
C ARG A 809 17.65 -54.48 -11.33
N ASP A 810 16.55 -54.70 -10.61
CA ASP A 810 16.38 -55.89 -9.77
C ASP A 810 15.71 -57.05 -10.55
N CYS A 811 14.83 -56.74 -11.52
CA CYS A 811 13.98 -57.72 -12.20
C CYS A 811 14.24 -57.87 -13.70
N CYS A 812 15.10 -57.04 -14.31
CA CYS A 812 15.38 -57.10 -15.74
C CYS A 812 16.88 -57.29 -16.04
N GLU A 813 17.15 -57.79 -17.25
CA GLU A 813 18.45 -57.77 -17.89
C GLU A 813 18.30 -57.22 -19.33
N TYR A 814 19.35 -56.61 -19.85
CA TYR A 814 19.34 -56.05 -21.19
C TYR A 814 19.64 -57.11 -22.25
N ASP A 815 18.70 -57.37 -23.14
CA ASP A 815 18.84 -58.36 -24.22
C ASP A 815 18.19 -57.85 -25.51
N ARG A 816 19.01 -57.61 -26.53
CA ARG A 816 18.55 -57.09 -27.85
C ARG A 816 17.63 -58.03 -28.59
N THR A 817 17.65 -59.31 -28.22
CA THR A 817 16.86 -60.35 -28.86
C THR A 817 15.54 -60.59 -28.15
N ALA A 818 15.40 -60.15 -26.90
CA ALA A 818 14.18 -60.36 -26.13
C ALA A 818 13.18 -59.20 -26.29
N MET A 819 11.90 -59.55 -26.22
CA MET A 819 10.80 -58.61 -26.08
C MET A 819 9.76 -59.15 -25.10
N ASN A 820 9.11 -58.22 -24.40
CA ASN A 820 8.02 -58.50 -23.49
C ASN A 820 6.81 -57.62 -23.83
N VAL A 821 5.59 -58.12 -23.64
CA VAL A 821 4.42 -57.25 -23.72
C VAL A 821 4.47 -56.29 -22.54
N SER A 822 4.07 -55.04 -22.74
CA SER A 822 4.09 -54.04 -21.67
C SER A 822 3.25 -54.44 -20.44
N ALA A 823 2.23 -55.28 -20.64
CA ALA A 823 1.39 -55.80 -19.56
C ALA A 823 2.16 -56.79 -18.66
N ASP A 824 3.04 -57.62 -19.23
CA ASP A 824 3.83 -58.58 -18.47
C ASP A 824 4.89 -57.90 -17.61
N LEU A 825 5.63 -56.95 -18.19
CA LEU A 825 6.56 -56.11 -17.42
C LEU A 825 5.83 -55.38 -16.28
N TYR A 826 4.60 -54.91 -16.52
CA TYR A 826 3.79 -54.27 -15.50
C TYR A 826 3.34 -55.26 -14.40
N ALA A 827 2.99 -56.49 -14.76
CA ALA A 827 2.61 -57.52 -13.79
C ALA A 827 3.78 -57.88 -12.85
N ALA A 828 4.98 -58.06 -13.40
CA ALA A 828 6.20 -58.27 -12.63
C ALA A 828 6.50 -57.05 -11.74
N PHE A 829 6.47 -55.84 -12.31
CA PHE A 829 6.67 -54.59 -11.58
C PHE A 829 5.69 -54.41 -10.43
N HIS A 830 4.42 -54.74 -10.66
CA HIS A 830 3.37 -54.63 -9.67
C HIS A 830 3.67 -55.51 -8.45
N SER A 831 4.04 -56.78 -8.65
CA SER A 831 4.38 -57.67 -7.54
C SER A 831 5.65 -57.22 -6.84
N TRP A 832 6.70 -56.89 -7.59
CA TRP A 832 7.96 -56.41 -7.03
C TRP A 832 7.73 -55.17 -6.15
N ARG A 833 6.89 -54.22 -6.60
CA ARG A 833 6.63 -52.97 -5.85
C ARG A 833 5.73 -53.18 -4.64
N GLU A 834 4.78 -54.10 -4.72
CA GLU A 834 3.93 -54.51 -3.59
C GLU A 834 4.79 -55.10 -2.46
N GLU A 835 5.81 -55.88 -2.81
CA GLU A 835 6.74 -56.50 -1.87
C GLU A 835 7.77 -55.51 -1.30
N ASN A 836 8.34 -54.64 -2.13
CA ASN A 836 9.48 -53.78 -1.74
C ASN A 836 9.10 -52.37 -1.23
N HIS A 837 7.92 -51.84 -1.59
CA HIS A 837 7.61 -50.41 -1.38
C HIS A 837 6.19 -50.10 -0.85
N GLY A 838 5.35 -51.11 -0.59
CA GLY A 838 3.97 -50.93 -0.14
C GLY A 838 3.04 -50.28 -1.18
N LEU A 839 1.74 -50.17 -0.86
CA LEU A 839 0.75 -49.47 -1.69
C LEU A 839 0.89 -47.94 -1.55
N PRO A 840 0.65 -47.11 -2.59
CA PRO A 840 -0.20 -47.34 -3.77
C PRO A 840 0.57 -47.65 -5.06
N ILE A 841 0.01 -48.53 -5.90
CA ILE A 841 0.65 -49.02 -7.13
C ILE A 841 0.27 -48.12 -8.32
N PRO A 842 1.23 -47.73 -9.18
CA PRO A 842 1.00 -46.82 -10.29
C PRO A 842 0.20 -47.54 -11.38
N SER A 843 -0.58 -46.82 -12.19
CA SER A 843 -1.32 -47.44 -13.29
C SER A 843 -0.38 -48.02 -14.38
N PRO A 844 -0.84 -48.96 -15.23
CA PRO A 844 -0.04 -49.47 -16.34
C PRO A 844 0.51 -48.35 -17.26
N GLY A 845 -0.28 -47.30 -17.47
CA GLY A 845 0.14 -46.13 -18.25
C GLY A 845 1.24 -45.32 -17.57
N ALA A 846 1.17 -45.14 -16.25
CA ALA A 846 2.20 -44.46 -15.48
C ALA A 846 3.52 -45.25 -15.47
N PHE A 847 3.45 -46.57 -15.32
CA PHE A 847 4.62 -47.45 -15.43
C PHE A 847 5.25 -47.42 -16.83
N ALA A 848 4.45 -47.53 -17.89
CA ALA A 848 4.96 -47.45 -19.26
C ALA A 848 5.60 -46.09 -19.55
N LYS A 849 5.07 -45.01 -18.98
CA LYS A 849 5.66 -43.67 -19.04
C LYS A 849 6.98 -43.61 -18.28
N ALA A 850 7.06 -44.18 -17.07
CA ALA A 850 8.28 -44.27 -16.28
C ALA A 850 9.40 -45.03 -17.01
N LEU A 851 9.08 -46.17 -17.65
CA LEU A 851 10.02 -46.92 -18.49
C LEU A 851 10.53 -46.09 -19.68
N LYS A 852 9.67 -45.31 -20.35
CA LYS A 852 10.11 -44.41 -21.44
C LYS A 852 11.05 -43.31 -20.97
N PHE A 853 10.96 -42.90 -19.71
CA PHE A 853 11.84 -41.91 -19.08
C PHE A 853 12.96 -42.55 -18.25
N HIS A 854 13.15 -43.86 -18.37
CA HIS A 854 14.25 -44.56 -17.70
C HIS A 854 15.59 -44.04 -18.23
N PRO A 855 16.64 -43.91 -17.38
CA PRO A 855 17.98 -43.50 -17.80
C PRO A 855 18.50 -44.33 -18.98
N ASP A 856 18.29 -45.64 -18.93
CA ASP A 856 18.68 -46.57 -19.99
C ASP A 856 17.63 -46.77 -21.09
N SER A 857 16.68 -45.85 -21.24
CA SER A 857 15.65 -45.92 -22.30
C SER A 857 16.25 -45.95 -23.71
N ALA A 858 17.52 -45.60 -23.87
CA ALA A 858 18.26 -45.79 -25.11
C ALA A 858 18.57 -47.27 -25.42
N MET A 859 18.51 -48.19 -24.46
CA MET A 859 18.82 -49.62 -24.61
C MET A 859 17.60 -50.48 -24.98
N PHE A 860 16.38 -49.93 -24.89
CA PHE A 860 15.15 -50.66 -25.18
C PHE A 860 14.11 -49.78 -25.88
N LYS A 861 13.13 -50.41 -26.55
CA LYS A 861 12.17 -49.69 -27.40
C LYS A 861 10.77 -50.26 -27.35
N PHE A 862 9.79 -49.35 -27.29
CA PHE A 862 8.38 -49.67 -27.51
C PHE A 862 8.08 -49.70 -29.02
N ASP A 863 7.81 -50.88 -29.57
CA ASP A 863 7.43 -51.08 -30.98
C ASP A 863 6.47 -52.28 -31.09
N LYS A 864 5.78 -52.42 -32.23
CA LYS A 864 5.00 -53.61 -32.54
C LYS A 864 5.88 -54.81 -32.91
N PHE A 865 7.08 -54.58 -33.46
CA PHE A 865 7.96 -55.65 -33.97
C PHE A 865 7.26 -56.68 -34.86
N GLY A 866 6.29 -56.24 -35.67
CA GLY A 866 5.48 -57.12 -36.54
C GLY A 866 4.33 -57.84 -35.85
N GLN A 867 4.13 -57.64 -34.54
CA GLN A 867 3.05 -58.21 -33.76
C GLN A 867 1.80 -57.29 -33.71
N PRO A 868 0.60 -57.83 -33.38
CA PRO A 868 -0.62 -57.02 -33.27
C PRO A 868 -0.54 -55.95 -32.17
N GLN A 869 0.12 -56.29 -31.06
CA GLN A 869 0.29 -55.46 -29.88
C GLN A 869 1.70 -54.87 -29.76
N ARG A 870 1.85 -53.78 -29.00
CA ARG A 870 3.15 -53.14 -28.73
C ARG A 870 3.90 -53.92 -27.65
N HIS A 871 5.16 -54.22 -27.91
CA HIS A 871 6.10 -54.85 -26.99
C HIS A 871 7.21 -53.87 -26.63
N VAL A 872 7.90 -54.17 -25.54
CA VAL A 872 9.15 -53.55 -25.15
C VAL A 872 10.27 -54.51 -25.52
N GLY A 873 11.02 -54.19 -26.57
CA GLY A 873 12.18 -54.97 -27.01
C GLY A 873 13.46 -54.42 -26.41
N GLY A 874 14.40 -55.27 -26.00
CA GLY A 874 15.64 -54.87 -25.33
C GLY A 874 15.65 -55.11 -23.80
N LEU A 875 14.50 -55.42 -23.20
CA LEU A 875 14.36 -55.75 -21.78
C LEU A 875 13.83 -57.17 -21.62
N LYS A 876 14.59 -58.00 -20.90
CA LYS A 876 14.28 -59.37 -20.56
C LYS A 876 14.07 -59.47 -19.05
N LEU A 877 13.01 -60.13 -18.59
CA LEU A 877 12.84 -60.46 -17.18
C LEU A 877 13.87 -61.50 -16.77
N ASN A 878 14.64 -61.18 -15.73
CA ASN A 878 15.58 -62.13 -15.10
C ASN A 878 14.82 -63.11 -14.18
N GLU A 879 15.53 -63.97 -13.46
CA GLU A 879 14.91 -64.95 -12.56
C GLU A 879 13.99 -64.31 -11.51
N ALA A 880 14.41 -63.20 -10.89
CA ALA A 880 13.59 -62.47 -9.91
C ALA A 880 12.35 -61.84 -10.58
N GLY A 881 12.51 -61.26 -11.76
CA GLY A 881 11.40 -60.69 -12.53
C GLY A 881 10.35 -61.72 -12.95
N LEU A 882 10.78 -62.91 -13.34
CA LEU A 882 9.89 -64.04 -13.64
C LEU A 882 9.16 -64.53 -12.38
N ALA A 883 9.83 -64.60 -11.22
CA ALA A 883 9.20 -64.96 -9.96
C ALA A 883 8.08 -63.97 -9.57
N HIS A 884 8.34 -62.66 -9.68
CA HIS A 884 7.32 -61.63 -9.43
C HIS A 884 6.17 -61.65 -10.46
N TRP A 885 6.47 -61.91 -11.73
CA TRP A 885 5.42 -62.10 -12.75
C TRP A 885 4.51 -63.27 -12.38
N ASN A 886 5.10 -64.42 -12.04
CA ASN A 886 4.37 -65.63 -11.64
C ASN A 886 3.50 -65.40 -10.40
N ALA A 887 3.99 -64.62 -9.43
CA ALA A 887 3.21 -64.26 -8.24
C ALA A 887 1.96 -63.40 -8.55
N ARG A 888 1.91 -62.70 -9.70
CA ARG A 888 0.82 -61.76 -10.03
C ARG A 888 0.00 -62.08 -11.28
N ALA A 889 0.51 -62.91 -12.18
CA ALA A 889 -0.13 -63.24 -13.47
C ALA A 889 -1.59 -63.71 -13.30
N GLY A 890 -1.88 -64.47 -12.23
CA GLY A 890 -3.23 -64.93 -11.91
C GLY A 890 -4.21 -63.85 -11.43
N PHE A 891 -3.71 -62.74 -10.86
CA PHE A 891 -4.54 -61.67 -10.28
C PHE A 891 -4.95 -60.61 -11.29
N LEU A 892 -4.07 -60.24 -12.23
CA LEU A 892 -4.33 -59.20 -13.23
C LEU A 892 -5.20 -59.68 -14.40
N ALA A 893 -5.21 -60.98 -14.70
CA ALA A 893 -6.05 -61.58 -15.72
C ALA A 893 -7.57 -61.39 -15.48
N ASN A 894 -7.99 -61.16 -14.23
CA ASN A 894 -9.41 -61.09 -13.85
C ASN A 894 -9.97 -59.67 -13.66
N ARG A 895 -9.15 -58.60 -13.68
CA ARG A 895 -9.56 -57.29 -13.13
C ARG A 895 -9.78 -56.15 -14.15
N GLN A 896 -9.43 -56.32 -15.42
CA GLN A 896 -9.63 -55.29 -16.44
C GLN A 896 -10.43 -55.83 -17.62
N GLY A 897 -11.74 -55.53 -17.62
CA GLY A 897 -12.58 -55.69 -18.80
C GLY A 897 -12.06 -54.79 -19.92
N GLY A 898 -11.40 -55.40 -20.91
CA GLY A 898 -11.00 -54.75 -22.16
C GLY A 898 -9.48 -54.67 -22.38
N HIS A 899 -8.95 -55.61 -23.17
CA HIS A 899 -7.72 -55.48 -23.98
C HIS A 899 -6.34 -55.42 -23.31
N THR A 900 -6.01 -56.32 -22.39
CA THR A 900 -4.60 -56.68 -22.13
C THR A 900 -4.39 -58.19 -22.18
N THR A 901 -3.73 -58.66 -23.24
CA THR A 901 -3.23 -60.03 -23.39
C THR A 901 -1.92 -60.15 -22.62
N LEU A 902 -2.00 -60.58 -21.35
CA LEU A 902 -0.85 -61.12 -20.62
C LEU A 902 -0.39 -62.41 -21.31
N SER A 903 0.91 -62.68 -21.24
CA SER A 903 1.47 -63.98 -21.62
C SER A 903 0.82 -65.11 -20.80
N ARG A 904 0.53 -66.25 -21.43
CA ARG A 904 -0.22 -67.34 -20.76
C ARG A 904 0.69 -68.33 -20.03
N THR A 905 1.95 -68.38 -20.45
CA THR A 905 2.98 -69.28 -19.92
C THR A 905 4.32 -68.56 -19.83
N ASP A 906 5.23 -69.07 -18.98
CA ASP A 906 6.62 -68.58 -18.89
C ASP A 906 7.37 -68.68 -20.23
N GLN A 907 6.93 -69.55 -21.13
CA GLN A 907 7.49 -69.70 -22.49
C GLN A 907 7.13 -68.53 -23.43
N ASP A 908 6.06 -67.81 -23.12
CA ASP A 908 5.63 -66.63 -23.89
C ASP A 908 6.27 -65.33 -23.36
N LEU A 909 6.91 -65.38 -22.19
CA LEU A 909 7.71 -64.28 -21.65
C LEU A 909 9.09 -64.27 -22.29
N ASN A 910 9.71 -63.09 -22.35
CA ASN A 910 11.03 -62.92 -22.95
C ASN A 910 11.09 -63.42 -24.41
N ALA A 911 9.97 -63.32 -25.13
CA ALA A 911 9.85 -63.79 -26.50
C ALA A 911 10.93 -63.19 -27.40
N GLU A 912 11.40 -63.94 -28.40
CA GLU A 912 12.37 -63.40 -29.33
C GLU A 912 11.76 -62.36 -30.27
N VAL A 913 12.43 -61.22 -30.41
CA VAL A 913 12.17 -60.24 -31.46
C VAL A 913 12.40 -60.92 -32.82
N PRO A 914 11.41 -60.90 -33.74
CA PRO A 914 11.55 -61.50 -35.06
C PRO A 914 12.78 -60.98 -35.78
N ARG A 915 13.55 -61.88 -36.42
CA ARG A 915 14.87 -61.56 -37.01
C ARG A 915 14.88 -60.30 -37.88
N GLN A 916 13.85 -60.10 -38.69
CA GLN A 916 13.67 -58.93 -39.57
C GLN A 916 13.42 -57.60 -38.83
N HIS A 917 13.08 -57.64 -37.54
CA HIS A 917 12.81 -56.48 -36.70
C HIS A 917 13.88 -56.25 -35.62
N ARG A 918 14.85 -57.14 -35.45
CA ARG A 918 15.94 -57.00 -34.46
C ARG A 918 16.74 -55.71 -34.63
N GLY A 919 16.94 -55.25 -35.86
CA GLY A 919 17.58 -53.95 -36.16
C GLY A 919 16.82 -52.72 -35.66
N ARG A 920 15.57 -52.88 -35.20
CA ARG A 920 14.78 -51.81 -34.58
C ARG A 920 15.02 -51.69 -33.08
N VAL A 921 15.57 -52.73 -32.44
CA VAL A 921 15.97 -52.69 -31.04
C VAL A 921 17.33 -51.98 -30.95
N PRO A 922 17.46 -50.96 -30.09
CA PRO A 922 18.71 -50.23 -29.96
C PRO A 922 19.92 -51.13 -29.65
N PRO A 923 21.13 -50.71 -30.03
CA PRO A 923 22.35 -51.33 -29.54
C PRO A 923 22.50 -51.18 -28.03
N LEU A 924 22.89 -52.29 -27.39
CA LEU A 924 23.52 -52.25 -26.07
C LEU A 924 24.89 -51.62 -26.34
N GLY A 925 25.10 -50.44 -25.75
CA GLY A 925 26.30 -49.63 -25.96
C GLY A 925 27.57 -50.35 -25.60
#